data_AF-A0A518F0Y2-F1
#
_entry.id   AF-A0A518F0Y2-F1
#
_cell.length_a   1.000
_cell.length_b   1.000
_cell.length_c   1.000
_cell.angle_alpha   90.00
_cell.angle_beta   90.00
_cell.angle_gamma   90.00
#
_symmetry.space_group_name_H-M   'P 1'
#
loop_
_entity.id
_entity.type
_entity.pdbx_description
1 polymer ?
#
loop_
_entity_poly.entity_id
_entity_poly.type
_entity_poly.pdbx_seq_one_letter_code
_entity_poly.pdbx_strand_id
1 'polypeptide(L)'
;MSAPTLLWALWASALPTGPASDKDLADAFATVEARCFECHAGSNVKGGLRLDEMSGWLKSIDRESPVDSELLYRMSLPADDVDAMPPKGDRISEAAITSLQNWIEAGADEQAMQALLSASTARTLQRRGTISSLATRIGAVIERVRPSGGRYEGADAPPLYRVSWSHNPVVPTSEQLERLMELDQQTVEISFAGTGVTDELLAALPKLPALRRAHLERTQLTDAGVAALVARAPGLEYLNVHSTAVSARLAEVVAPLEHLQQLVAFNTSASRGKERSPFASLGQQQPRRILGVDGASRRAVLLRETSLETYELLWERPIETSDFDCRFVQWLGDSPPEGEKPSGLGDGHGRVLIQVGPDQLIEVDTRTQRVVRELAMGDHGGGPKPASAEAAQRLSTGHTVELAPEAELIERSEDGTSVWTFKDLKRFPKGFTAAQVIERTARGQTEAESETETETERQGAVVPAEGRAPVVLDPNYSLEVAYRGDVPLNSIAVGDVDVTTPGDEIVAVDEEGRVLVIRRTASGFVTETIATTGGELVQVAVGNLYGSHPGDEIVAVGMAEGPASESGLGAIRTFYREHSGEWTEIAYLPPTLVETVAVDSRMATRTFLATCSDGRALTGFIDGAGGGKAVFQMRVQSLPMEGRIAATTVSTNGFFVANGDGLGADLAWSGTDLEVRERYATPKSVRRLAFDPCVGLLLADRSGELRLISFPFGSSPKKSGPPLRGAVLVDIDPEAYGAEALHGG
;
A
#
# COMPACT_ATOMS: atom_id res chain seq x y z
N MET A 1 51.73 -64.53 -1.50
CA MET A 1 50.34 -64.39 -1.99
C MET A 1 49.43 -64.40 -0.78
N SER A 2 48.62 -63.34 -0.66
CA SER A 2 47.27 -63.34 -0.10
C SER A 2 47.06 -63.77 1.36
N ALA A 3 46.84 -62.75 2.19
CA ALA A 3 46.12 -62.80 3.47
C ALA A 3 44.61 -63.09 3.26
N PRO A 4 43.69 -62.89 4.22
CA PRO A 4 43.77 -62.80 5.69
C PRO A 4 42.65 -63.60 6.42
N THR A 5 42.77 -63.61 7.75
CA THR A 5 41.74 -63.88 8.75
C THR A 5 40.74 -62.73 8.92
N LEU A 6 39.46 -63.09 9.04
CA LEU A 6 38.30 -62.32 9.51
C LEU A 6 37.51 -63.33 10.37
N LEU A 7 36.73 -63.05 11.41
CA LEU A 7 36.06 -61.85 11.93
C LEU A 7 35.40 -62.34 13.24
N TRP A 8 35.25 -61.48 14.25
CA TRP A 8 34.03 -61.29 15.07
C TRP A 8 34.35 -60.45 16.31
N ALA A 9 33.98 -59.17 16.25
CA ALA A 9 33.32 -58.48 17.36
C ALA A 9 32.58 -57.26 16.80
N LEU A 10 31.27 -57.23 17.06
CA LEU A 10 30.29 -56.25 16.63
C LEU A 10 30.24 -55.04 17.60
N TRP A 11 30.07 -53.88 16.98
CA TRP A 11 29.21 -52.75 17.36
C TRP A 11 29.59 -51.88 18.58
N ALA A 12 30.37 -50.84 18.28
CA ALA A 12 30.09 -49.48 18.74
C ALA A 12 30.30 -48.55 17.53
N SER A 13 29.22 -48.13 16.87
CA SER A 13 29.28 -47.07 15.87
C SER A 13 29.45 -45.74 16.59
N ALA A 14 30.70 -45.35 16.81
CA ALA A 14 31.03 -43.97 17.10
C ALA A 14 30.72 -43.15 15.84
N LEU A 15 29.79 -42.21 15.95
CA LEU A 15 29.61 -41.13 14.97
C LEU A 15 30.93 -40.36 14.84
N PRO A 16 31.29 -39.86 13.65
CA PRO A 16 32.52 -39.10 13.48
C PRO A 16 32.36 -37.72 14.11
N THR A 17 32.92 -37.54 15.32
CA THR A 17 33.10 -36.24 15.97
C THR A 17 34.35 -35.58 15.38
N GLY A 18 34.19 -34.89 14.25
CA GLY A 18 35.19 -33.96 13.70
C GLY A 18 34.57 -32.58 13.55
N PRO A 19 35.35 -31.47 13.65
CA PRO A 19 34.82 -30.14 13.39
C PRO A 19 34.25 -30.08 11.97
N ALA A 20 33.06 -29.48 11.81
CA ALA A 20 32.47 -29.24 10.49
C ALA A 20 33.51 -28.57 9.58
N SER A 21 33.70 -29.06 8.36
CA SER A 21 34.56 -28.35 7.42
C SER A 21 33.92 -27.00 7.06
N ASP A 22 34.71 -25.95 6.77
CA ASP A 22 34.19 -24.63 6.38
C ASP A 22 33.18 -24.70 5.23
N LYS A 23 33.30 -25.73 4.38
CA LYS A 23 32.36 -26.03 3.31
C LYS A 23 31.02 -26.56 3.82
N ASP A 24 31.02 -27.48 4.78
CA ASP A 24 29.79 -28.08 5.31
C ASP A 24 28.92 -27.03 6.01
N LEU A 25 29.55 -26.07 6.70
CA LEU A 25 28.86 -24.92 7.29
C LEU A 25 28.31 -23.98 6.22
N ALA A 26 29.07 -23.71 5.16
CA ALA A 26 28.63 -22.86 4.05
C ALA A 26 27.41 -23.46 3.31
N ASP A 27 27.41 -24.77 3.06
CA ASP A 27 26.31 -25.48 2.40
C ASP A 27 25.05 -25.49 3.29
N ALA A 28 25.23 -25.66 4.60
CA ALA A 28 24.13 -25.57 5.56
C ALA A 28 23.56 -24.13 5.65
N PHE A 29 24.43 -23.12 5.72
CA PHE A 29 24.04 -21.71 5.70
C PHE A 29 23.26 -21.36 4.44
N ALA A 30 23.70 -21.80 3.26
CA ALA A 30 22.98 -21.55 2.00
C ALA A 30 21.54 -22.10 2.03
N THR A 31 21.34 -23.24 2.68
CA THR A 31 20.01 -23.82 2.84
C THR A 31 19.15 -23.00 3.81
N VAL A 32 19.73 -22.47 4.89
CA VAL A 32 19.05 -21.54 5.81
C VAL A 32 18.75 -20.20 5.14
N GLU A 33 19.68 -19.64 4.38
CA GLU A 33 19.49 -18.42 3.57
C GLU A 33 18.28 -18.60 2.64
N ALA A 34 18.19 -19.73 1.95
CA ALA A 34 17.11 -19.97 1.00
C ALA A 34 15.73 -20.23 1.63
N ARG A 35 15.68 -20.90 2.79
CA ARG A 35 14.43 -21.39 3.39
C ARG A 35 13.92 -20.53 4.55
N CYS A 36 14.81 -19.78 5.21
CA CYS A 36 14.50 -19.07 6.44
C CYS A 36 14.55 -17.54 6.28
N PHE A 37 15.44 -16.98 5.44
CA PHE A 37 15.61 -15.52 5.35
C PHE A 37 14.36 -14.80 4.79
N GLU A 38 13.47 -15.51 4.10
CA GLU A 38 12.20 -14.91 3.70
C GLU A 38 11.38 -14.43 4.91
N CYS A 39 11.44 -15.16 6.01
CA CYS A 39 10.72 -14.86 7.25
C CYS A 39 11.63 -14.36 8.38
N HIS A 40 12.95 -14.51 8.25
CA HIS A 40 13.94 -14.18 9.28
C HIS A 40 15.11 -13.34 8.73
N ALA A 41 14.89 -12.47 7.75
CA ALA A 41 15.88 -11.49 7.28
C ALA A 41 15.27 -10.16 6.83
N GLY A 42 16.07 -9.10 6.81
CA GLY A 42 15.67 -7.77 6.38
C GLY A 42 14.48 -7.24 7.19
N SER A 43 13.42 -6.82 6.51
CA SER A 43 12.16 -6.37 7.11
C SER A 43 11.17 -7.51 7.42
N ASN A 44 11.56 -8.77 7.22
CA ASN A 44 10.78 -9.93 7.62
C ASN A 44 11.54 -10.68 8.69
N VAL A 45 11.20 -10.44 9.94
CA VAL A 45 11.75 -11.17 11.06
C VAL A 45 10.49 -11.84 11.70
N LYS A 46 10.46 -13.15 11.93
CA LYS A 46 9.32 -13.82 12.57
C LYS A 46 9.80 -14.35 13.90
N GLY A 47 8.95 -14.30 14.92
CA GLY A 47 9.34 -14.77 16.25
C GLY A 47 10.54 -14.06 16.90
N GLY A 48 10.94 -12.87 16.45
CA GLY A 48 12.04 -12.12 17.08
C GLY A 48 13.43 -12.51 16.63
N LEU A 49 13.51 -13.30 15.56
CA LEU A 49 14.74 -13.95 15.11
C LEU A 49 15.15 -13.44 13.73
N ARG A 50 16.32 -12.78 13.64
CA ARG A 50 16.91 -12.19 12.43
C ARG A 50 18.19 -12.95 12.05
N LEU A 51 18.09 -13.88 11.11
CA LEU A 51 19.16 -14.78 10.67
C LEU A 51 20.08 -14.19 9.59
N ASP A 52 19.81 -13.01 9.05
CA ASP A 52 20.78 -12.24 8.25
C ASP A 52 21.73 -11.39 9.10
N GLU A 53 21.69 -11.53 10.42
CA GLU A 53 22.62 -10.92 11.37
C GLU A 53 23.19 -11.94 12.33
N MET A 54 24.44 -11.72 12.76
CA MET A 54 25.12 -12.55 13.76
C MET A 54 24.30 -12.66 15.06
N SER A 55 23.66 -11.56 15.46
CA SER A 55 22.87 -11.47 16.69
C SER A 55 21.75 -12.50 16.75
N GLY A 56 21.08 -12.78 15.62
CA GLY A 56 20.01 -13.78 15.58
C GLY A 56 20.53 -15.20 15.64
N TRP A 57 21.64 -15.51 14.97
CA TRP A 57 22.29 -16.82 15.09
C TRP A 57 22.66 -17.11 16.54
N LEU A 58 23.38 -16.19 17.20
CA LEU A 58 23.80 -16.33 18.59
C LEU A 58 22.62 -16.44 19.57
N LYS A 59 21.51 -15.75 19.31
CA LYS A 59 20.30 -15.83 20.13
C LYS A 59 19.54 -17.16 19.97
N SER A 60 19.78 -17.87 18.87
CA SER A 60 19.02 -19.06 18.47
C SER A 60 19.73 -20.38 18.74
N ILE A 61 20.99 -20.32 19.17
CA ILE A 61 21.83 -21.46 19.50
C ILE A 61 22.23 -21.44 20.96
N ASP A 62 22.41 -22.62 21.54
CA ASP A 62 23.00 -22.81 22.86
C ASP A 62 24.38 -23.46 22.69
N ARG A 63 25.43 -22.73 23.08
CA ARG A 63 26.83 -23.18 22.96
C ARG A 63 27.21 -24.20 24.04
N GLU A 64 26.49 -24.23 25.15
CA GLU A 64 26.74 -25.18 26.25
C GLU A 64 25.98 -26.48 26.03
N SER A 65 24.79 -26.40 25.41
CA SER A 65 23.96 -27.54 25.05
C SER A 65 23.43 -27.41 23.61
N PRO A 66 24.19 -27.85 22.60
CA PRO A 66 23.81 -27.72 21.20
C PRO A 66 22.42 -28.29 20.88
N VAL A 67 22.05 -29.41 21.53
CA VAL A 67 20.73 -30.06 21.38
C VAL A 67 19.56 -29.23 21.90
N ASP A 68 19.81 -28.28 22.81
CA ASP A 68 18.81 -27.35 23.35
C ASP A 68 18.71 -26.06 22.52
N SER A 69 19.45 -25.95 21.40
CA SER A 69 19.35 -24.83 20.46
C SER A 69 17.96 -24.78 19.83
N GLU A 70 17.21 -23.71 20.11
CA GLU A 70 15.87 -23.45 19.56
C GLU A 70 15.85 -23.54 18.02
N LEU A 71 16.92 -23.09 17.37
CA LEU A 71 17.09 -23.19 15.92
C LEU A 71 17.07 -24.65 15.44
N LEU A 72 17.90 -25.50 16.05
CA LEU A 72 18.00 -26.92 15.68
C LEU A 72 16.72 -27.68 16.03
N TYR A 73 16.10 -27.37 17.17
CA TYR A 73 14.82 -27.95 17.58
C TYR A 73 13.75 -27.73 16.50
N ARG A 74 13.48 -26.48 16.12
CA ARG A 74 12.43 -26.16 15.13
C ARG A 74 12.69 -26.74 13.75
N MET A 75 13.96 -26.84 13.36
CA MET A 75 14.38 -27.41 12.08
C MET A 75 14.20 -28.94 12.03
N SER A 76 14.36 -29.61 13.17
CA SER A 76 14.29 -31.08 13.29
C SER A 76 12.86 -31.64 13.46
N LEU A 77 11.87 -30.79 13.75
CA LEU A 77 10.49 -31.22 13.94
C LEU A 77 9.85 -31.79 12.66
N PRO A 78 8.89 -32.73 12.78
CA PRO A 78 8.09 -33.22 11.64
C PRO A 78 7.37 -32.10 10.89
N ALA A 79 7.14 -32.27 9.58
CA ALA A 79 6.56 -31.22 8.73
C ALA A 79 5.11 -30.84 9.07
N ASP A 80 4.38 -31.71 9.77
CA ASP A 80 3.02 -31.50 10.25
C ASP A 80 2.94 -30.87 11.66
N ASP A 81 4.09 -30.70 12.33
CA ASP A 81 4.16 -30.05 13.63
C ASP A 81 4.03 -28.52 13.49
N VAL A 82 3.27 -27.92 14.40
CA VAL A 82 2.93 -26.49 14.39
C VAL A 82 4.12 -25.57 14.64
N ASP A 83 5.13 -26.06 15.36
CA ASP A 83 6.35 -25.30 15.69
C ASP A 83 7.47 -25.51 14.68
N ALA A 84 7.26 -26.43 13.74
CA ALA A 84 8.23 -26.83 12.76
C ALA A 84 8.50 -25.70 11.75
N MET A 85 9.77 -25.38 11.53
CA MET A 85 10.18 -24.34 10.60
C MET A 85 10.98 -24.92 9.41
N PRO A 86 10.73 -24.50 8.16
CA PRO A 86 9.70 -23.52 7.77
C PRO A 86 8.27 -24.10 7.86
N PRO A 87 7.24 -23.26 8.10
CA PRO A 87 5.86 -23.71 8.28
C PRO A 87 5.18 -24.14 6.98
N LYS A 88 5.76 -23.73 5.83
CA LYS A 88 5.37 -24.12 4.47
C LYS A 88 6.64 -24.24 3.62
N GLY A 89 6.59 -25.12 2.63
CA GLY A 89 7.71 -25.43 1.76
C GLY A 89 8.62 -26.53 2.30
N ASP A 90 9.68 -26.78 1.55
CA ASP A 90 10.61 -27.88 1.82
C ASP A 90 11.38 -27.71 3.15
N ARG A 91 11.53 -28.80 3.89
CA ARG A 91 12.35 -28.88 5.11
C ARG A 91 13.84 -28.77 4.80
N ILE A 92 14.61 -28.27 5.77
CA ILE A 92 16.06 -28.38 5.71
C ILE A 92 16.46 -29.86 5.81
N SER A 93 17.55 -30.24 5.12
CA SER A 93 18.02 -31.62 5.13
C SER A 93 18.65 -31.99 6.47
N GLU A 94 18.53 -33.26 6.88
CA GLU A 94 19.21 -33.77 8.09
C GLU A 94 20.73 -33.54 8.05
N ALA A 95 21.33 -33.61 6.86
CA ALA A 95 22.75 -33.31 6.67
C ALA A 95 23.08 -31.85 7.02
N ALA A 96 22.27 -30.88 6.58
CA ALA A 96 22.48 -29.47 6.91
C ALA A 96 22.22 -29.19 8.40
N ILE A 97 21.23 -29.82 9.02
CA ILE A 97 21.01 -29.76 10.47
C ILE A 97 22.25 -30.28 11.22
N THR A 98 22.79 -31.43 10.79
CA THR A 98 23.99 -32.05 11.37
C THR A 98 25.20 -31.12 11.24
N SER A 99 25.39 -30.46 10.09
CA SER A 99 26.47 -29.49 9.89
C SER A 99 26.36 -28.28 10.82
N LEU A 100 25.15 -27.76 11.04
CA LEU A 100 24.91 -26.68 12.00
C LEU A 100 25.18 -27.14 13.43
N GLN A 101 24.75 -28.34 13.80
CA GLN A 101 25.04 -28.92 15.11
C GLN A 101 26.54 -29.04 15.35
N ASN A 102 27.29 -29.59 14.38
CA ASN A 102 28.75 -29.73 14.47
C ASN A 102 29.45 -28.36 14.60
N TRP A 103 28.93 -27.31 13.95
CA TRP A 103 29.45 -25.95 14.11
C TRP A 103 29.21 -25.40 15.52
N ILE A 104 28.04 -25.64 16.11
CA ILE A 104 27.73 -25.23 17.50
C ILE A 104 28.62 -26.00 18.48
N GLU A 105 28.77 -27.31 18.31
CA GLU A 105 29.65 -28.19 19.12
C GLU A 105 31.13 -27.79 19.02
N ALA A 106 31.57 -27.28 17.86
CA ALA A 106 32.91 -26.74 17.67
C ALA A 106 33.11 -25.35 18.32
N GLY A 107 32.09 -24.85 19.02
CA GLY A 107 32.13 -23.58 19.74
C GLY A 107 31.48 -22.42 19.00
N ALA A 108 30.72 -22.67 17.92
CA ALA A 108 30.03 -21.66 17.12
C ALA A 108 30.96 -20.51 16.68
N ASP A 109 31.92 -20.80 15.80
CA ASP A 109 32.87 -19.81 15.30
C ASP A 109 32.14 -18.63 14.61
N GLU A 110 32.16 -17.49 15.30
CA GLU A 110 31.54 -16.25 14.87
C GLU A 110 32.24 -15.65 13.64
N GLN A 111 33.55 -15.87 13.46
CA GLN A 111 34.26 -15.34 12.29
C GLN A 111 33.82 -16.05 11.01
N ALA A 112 33.71 -17.37 11.05
CA ALA A 112 33.22 -18.18 9.93
C ALA A 112 31.78 -17.78 9.55
N MET A 113 30.89 -17.65 10.53
CA MET A 113 29.50 -17.25 10.28
C MET A 113 29.39 -15.79 9.79
N GLN A 114 30.21 -14.87 10.31
CA GLN A 114 30.23 -13.48 9.87
C GLN A 114 30.68 -13.34 8.41
N ALA A 115 31.63 -14.18 7.98
CA ALA A 115 32.06 -14.22 6.59
C ALA A 115 30.94 -14.67 5.65
N LEU A 116 30.16 -15.68 6.04
CA LEU A 116 29.00 -16.17 5.27
C LEU A 116 27.89 -15.12 5.16
N LEU A 117 27.55 -14.48 6.28
CA LEU A 117 26.59 -13.37 6.33
C LEU A 117 27.01 -12.20 5.42
N SER A 118 28.28 -11.80 5.51
CA SER A 118 28.82 -10.70 4.69
C SER A 118 28.77 -11.04 3.19
N ALA A 119 29.08 -12.29 2.83
CA ALA A 119 28.99 -12.77 1.46
C ALA A 119 27.54 -12.79 0.94
N SER A 120 26.56 -13.19 1.78
CA SER A 120 25.13 -13.14 1.46
C SER A 120 24.65 -11.71 1.20
N THR A 121 25.01 -10.77 2.08
CA THR A 121 24.67 -9.36 1.93
C THR A 121 25.25 -8.78 0.64
N ALA A 122 26.52 -9.07 0.34
CA ALA A 122 27.17 -8.62 -0.89
C ALA A 122 26.47 -9.17 -2.15
N ARG A 123 26.11 -10.47 -2.18
CA ARG A 123 25.33 -11.07 -3.29
C ARG A 123 23.98 -10.37 -3.46
N THR A 124 23.29 -10.09 -2.36
CA THR A 124 21.98 -9.43 -2.38
C THR A 124 22.06 -8.01 -2.93
N LEU A 125 23.06 -7.24 -2.48
CA LEU A 125 23.31 -5.88 -2.97
C LEU A 125 23.69 -5.85 -4.45
N GLN A 126 24.62 -6.72 -4.86
CA GLN A 126 25.03 -6.84 -6.26
C GLN A 126 23.84 -7.14 -7.16
N ARG A 127 23.01 -8.12 -6.77
CA ARG A 127 21.81 -8.49 -7.53
C ARG A 127 20.78 -7.36 -7.58
N ARG A 128 20.54 -6.66 -6.47
CA ARG A 128 19.68 -5.46 -6.46
C ARG A 128 20.19 -4.40 -7.44
N GLY A 129 21.50 -4.14 -7.43
CA GLY A 129 22.14 -3.22 -8.38
C GLY A 129 21.96 -3.65 -9.84
N THR A 130 22.14 -4.94 -10.15
CA THR A 130 21.91 -5.49 -11.50
C THR A 130 20.48 -5.30 -11.96
N ILE A 131 19.49 -5.62 -11.11
CA ILE A 131 18.07 -5.47 -11.45
C ILE A 131 17.69 -4.01 -11.61
N SER A 132 18.16 -3.13 -10.73
CA SER A 132 17.93 -1.68 -10.86
C SER A 132 18.51 -1.14 -12.16
N SER A 133 19.74 -1.55 -12.52
CA SER A 133 20.36 -1.14 -13.78
C SER A 133 19.57 -1.63 -15.00
N LEU A 134 19.10 -2.89 -14.97
CA LEU A 134 18.28 -3.44 -16.04
C LEU A 134 16.96 -2.68 -16.17
N ALA A 135 16.25 -2.44 -15.06
CA ALA A 135 15.00 -1.69 -15.00
C ALA A 135 15.13 -0.32 -15.67
N THR A 136 16.19 0.43 -15.35
CA THR A 136 16.48 1.72 -15.98
C THR A 136 16.74 1.58 -17.49
N ARG A 137 17.54 0.59 -17.91
CA ARG A 137 17.89 0.41 -19.35
C ARG A 137 16.68 0.06 -20.21
N ILE A 138 15.76 -0.75 -19.69
CA ILE A 138 14.57 -1.19 -20.44
C ILE A 138 13.33 -0.33 -20.18
N GLY A 139 13.43 0.66 -19.29
CA GLY A 139 12.32 1.56 -18.94
C GLY A 139 11.14 0.84 -18.28
N ALA A 140 11.40 -0.18 -17.47
CA ALA A 140 10.38 -0.97 -16.81
C ALA A 140 10.48 -0.90 -15.29
N VAL A 141 9.35 -1.10 -14.61
CA VAL A 141 9.32 -1.41 -13.18
C VAL A 141 9.50 -2.92 -13.04
N ILE A 142 10.55 -3.34 -12.31
CA ILE A 142 10.85 -4.76 -12.04
C ILE A 142 10.66 -5.04 -10.55
N GLU A 143 9.71 -5.89 -10.23
CA GLU A 143 9.36 -6.25 -8.86
C GLU A 143 9.58 -7.74 -8.63
N ARG A 144 10.13 -8.12 -7.48
CA ARG A 144 10.23 -9.53 -7.09
C ARG A 144 8.85 -10.06 -6.69
N VAL A 145 8.42 -11.15 -7.29
CA VAL A 145 7.11 -11.77 -7.04
C VAL A 145 7.28 -13.07 -6.29
N ARG A 146 6.35 -13.34 -5.37
CA ARG A 146 6.21 -14.67 -4.76
C ARG A 146 5.25 -15.50 -5.60
N PRO A 147 5.61 -16.70 -6.03
CA PRO A 147 4.67 -17.59 -6.69
C PRO A 147 3.56 -17.94 -5.68
N SER A 148 2.32 -17.63 -6.03
CA SER A 148 1.15 -18.10 -5.29
C SER A 148 0.89 -19.54 -5.74
N GLY A 149 1.09 -20.53 -4.86
CA GLY A 149 0.66 -21.92 -5.14
C GLY A 149 1.75 -22.99 -5.32
N GLY A 150 2.89 -22.88 -4.64
CA GLY A 150 3.74 -24.05 -4.30
C GLY A 150 4.52 -24.73 -5.44
N ARG A 151 4.51 -24.21 -6.67
CA ARG A 151 5.14 -24.88 -7.84
C ARG A 151 6.61 -24.54 -8.08
N TYR A 152 7.17 -23.54 -7.40
CA TYR A 152 8.55 -23.05 -7.57
C TYR A 152 9.29 -22.94 -6.23
N GLU A 153 9.00 -23.88 -5.32
CA GLU A 153 9.65 -23.94 -4.02
C GLU A 153 10.84 -24.89 -4.12
N GLY A 154 12.04 -24.34 -3.98
CA GLY A 154 13.31 -25.05 -3.93
C GLY A 154 14.38 -24.09 -3.44
N ALA A 155 15.34 -24.57 -2.63
CA ALA A 155 16.38 -23.72 -2.05
C ALA A 155 17.24 -23.01 -3.13
N ASP A 156 17.33 -23.60 -4.32
CA ASP A 156 18.06 -23.07 -5.48
C ASP A 156 17.17 -22.35 -6.51
N ALA A 157 15.88 -22.15 -6.20
CA ALA A 157 14.95 -21.59 -7.18
C ALA A 157 15.30 -20.13 -7.48
N PRO A 158 15.56 -19.79 -8.76
CA PRO A 158 15.91 -18.43 -9.10
C PRO A 158 14.73 -17.52 -8.77
N PRO A 159 15.00 -16.32 -8.26
CA PRO A 159 13.97 -15.39 -7.83
C PRO A 159 13.13 -14.96 -9.02
N LEU A 160 11.81 -14.88 -8.82
CA LEU A 160 10.84 -14.59 -9.86
C LEU A 160 10.49 -13.10 -9.87
N TYR A 161 10.18 -12.55 -11.03
CA TYR A 161 9.89 -11.13 -11.21
C TYR A 161 8.62 -10.86 -12.03
N ARG A 162 7.97 -9.76 -11.69
CA ARG A 162 7.00 -9.04 -12.51
C ARG A 162 7.74 -7.92 -13.20
N VAL A 163 7.47 -7.74 -14.49
CA VAL A 163 8.01 -6.63 -15.27
C VAL A 163 6.88 -5.83 -15.89
N SER A 164 6.79 -4.55 -15.57
CA SER A 164 5.65 -3.70 -15.96
C SER A 164 6.12 -2.43 -16.67
N TRP A 165 5.47 -2.15 -17.81
CA TRP A 165 5.57 -0.89 -18.55
C TRP A 165 4.29 -0.05 -18.43
N SER A 166 3.27 -0.52 -17.71
CA SER A 166 1.97 0.16 -17.59
C SER A 166 2.03 1.53 -16.93
N HIS A 167 3.08 1.81 -16.14
CA HIS A 167 3.30 3.09 -15.48
C HIS A 167 4.20 4.03 -16.30
N ASN A 168 4.62 3.62 -17.51
CA ASN A 168 5.54 4.38 -18.34
C ASN A 168 4.80 5.00 -19.53
N PRO A 169 4.82 6.33 -19.71
CA PRO A 169 4.22 6.98 -20.89
C PRO A 169 4.98 6.67 -22.19
N VAL A 170 6.19 6.12 -22.10
CA VAL A 170 7.05 5.78 -23.25
C VAL A 170 6.99 4.28 -23.54
N VAL A 171 6.60 3.93 -24.76
CA VAL A 171 6.59 2.54 -25.25
C VAL A 171 8.03 2.05 -25.44
N PRO A 172 8.39 0.84 -24.95
CA PRO A 172 9.74 0.32 -25.11
C PRO A 172 10.07 0.00 -26.57
N THR A 173 11.33 0.15 -26.95
CA THR A 173 11.84 -0.29 -28.26
C THR A 173 12.01 -1.82 -28.30
N SER A 174 12.09 -2.40 -29.50
CA SER A 174 12.40 -3.84 -29.67
C SER A 174 13.72 -4.23 -28.98
N GLU A 175 14.74 -3.39 -29.07
CA GLU A 175 16.04 -3.62 -28.40
C GLU A 175 15.89 -3.65 -26.86
N GLN A 176 15.07 -2.76 -26.31
CA GLN A 176 14.78 -2.75 -24.87
C GLN A 176 14.00 -3.99 -24.44
N LEU A 177 13.06 -4.47 -25.25
CA LEU A 177 12.32 -5.71 -24.97
C LEU A 177 13.21 -6.95 -25.09
N GLU A 178 14.11 -7.00 -26.06
CA GLU A 178 15.06 -8.10 -26.23
C GLU A 178 15.96 -8.27 -25.00
N ARG A 179 16.35 -7.16 -24.35
CA ARG A 179 17.13 -7.18 -23.09
C ARG A 179 16.42 -7.89 -21.92
N LEU A 180 15.11 -8.14 -22.01
CA LEU A 180 14.40 -9.00 -21.06
C LEU A 180 14.93 -10.45 -21.09
N MET A 181 15.75 -10.83 -22.07
CA MET A 181 16.47 -12.10 -22.08
C MET A 181 17.39 -12.27 -20.86
N GLU A 182 17.81 -11.17 -20.22
CA GLU A 182 18.56 -11.19 -18.96
C GLU A 182 17.72 -11.79 -17.80
N LEU A 183 16.39 -11.88 -17.93
CA LEU A 183 15.43 -12.39 -16.94
C LEU A 183 14.45 -13.42 -17.53
N ASP A 184 14.79 -14.09 -18.62
CA ASP A 184 13.89 -15.00 -19.35
C ASP A 184 13.35 -16.16 -18.48
N GLN A 185 14.21 -16.74 -17.64
CA GLN A 185 13.86 -17.81 -16.71
C GLN A 185 13.16 -17.32 -15.44
N GLN A 186 13.10 -16.00 -15.23
CA GLN A 186 12.68 -15.41 -13.96
C GLN A 186 11.41 -14.55 -14.10
N THR A 187 11.06 -14.14 -15.31
CA THR A 187 9.88 -13.29 -15.55
C THR A 187 8.60 -14.13 -15.55
N VAL A 188 7.78 -13.95 -14.51
CA VAL A 188 6.53 -14.70 -14.31
C VAL A 188 5.29 -13.90 -14.69
N GLU A 189 5.41 -12.58 -14.74
CA GLU A 189 4.33 -11.68 -15.11
C GLU A 189 4.86 -10.52 -15.95
N ILE A 190 4.15 -10.20 -17.03
CA ILE A 190 4.37 -9.00 -17.83
C ILE A 190 3.10 -8.15 -17.87
N SER A 191 3.28 -6.83 -17.86
CA SER A 191 2.20 -5.88 -18.07
C SER A 191 2.56 -4.83 -19.11
N PHE A 192 1.74 -4.79 -20.16
CA PHE A 192 1.70 -3.74 -21.18
C PHE A 192 0.34 -3.00 -21.16
N ALA A 193 -0.46 -3.21 -20.12
CA ALA A 193 -1.78 -2.63 -20.00
C ALA A 193 -1.74 -1.10 -20.20
N GLY A 194 -2.63 -0.57 -21.05
CA GLY A 194 -2.75 0.85 -21.33
C GLY A 194 -1.61 1.47 -22.13
N THR A 195 -0.67 0.68 -22.65
CA THR A 195 0.46 1.17 -23.44
C THR A 195 0.19 1.14 -24.94
N GLY A 196 1.00 1.87 -25.72
CA GLY A 196 1.00 1.85 -27.18
C GLY A 196 1.74 0.66 -27.80
N VAL A 197 1.82 -0.50 -27.12
CA VAL A 197 2.50 -1.69 -27.65
C VAL A 197 1.82 -2.22 -28.92
N THR A 198 2.61 -2.70 -29.87
CA THR A 198 2.14 -3.24 -31.16
C THR A 198 2.44 -4.73 -31.30
N ASP A 199 1.84 -5.37 -32.31
CA ASP A 199 2.06 -6.80 -32.59
C ASP A 199 3.56 -7.09 -32.89
N GLU A 200 4.25 -6.16 -33.55
CA GLU A 200 5.68 -6.25 -33.85
C GLU A 200 6.54 -6.23 -32.59
N LEU A 201 6.16 -5.41 -31.60
CA LEU A 201 6.88 -5.34 -30.32
C LEU A 201 6.70 -6.63 -29.51
N LEU A 202 5.50 -7.21 -29.48
CA LEU A 202 5.29 -8.52 -28.86
C LEU A 202 6.08 -9.64 -29.57
N ALA A 203 6.27 -9.54 -30.88
CA ALA A 203 7.10 -10.48 -31.63
C ALA A 203 8.60 -10.39 -31.27
N ALA A 204 9.06 -9.21 -30.83
CA ALA A 204 10.43 -8.95 -30.36
C ALA A 204 10.70 -9.46 -28.94
N LEU A 205 9.66 -9.85 -28.17
CA LEU A 205 9.89 -10.45 -26.87
C LEU A 205 10.77 -11.70 -26.99
N PRO A 206 11.73 -11.89 -26.07
CA PRO A 206 12.47 -13.13 -25.98
C PRO A 206 11.52 -14.28 -25.59
N LYS A 207 12.01 -15.53 -25.65
CA LYS A 207 11.26 -16.64 -25.07
C LYS A 207 11.17 -16.44 -23.56
N LEU A 208 9.99 -16.55 -22.99
CA LEU A 208 9.74 -16.36 -21.56
C LEU A 208 9.12 -17.64 -20.99
N PRO A 209 9.90 -18.71 -20.78
CA PRO A 209 9.38 -20.02 -20.35
C PRO A 209 8.73 -19.98 -18.95
N ALA A 210 9.14 -19.03 -18.11
CA ALA A 210 8.58 -18.82 -16.78
C ALA A 210 7.29 -17.98 -16.76
N LEU A 211 6.90 -17.36 -17.89
CA LEU A 211 5.76 -16.45 -17.92
C LEU A 211 4.44 -17.19 -17.69
N ARG A 212 3.63 -16.70 -16.75
CA ARG A 212 2.31 -17.26 -16.39
C ARG A 212 1.18 -16.26 -16.55
N ARG A 213 1.46 -14.97 -16.43
CA ARG A 213 0.44 -13.92 -16.40
C ARG A 213 0.78 -12.80 -17.38
N ALA A 214 -0.16 -12.47 -18.26
CA ALA A 214 0.00 -11.38 -19.21
C ALA A 214 -1.20 -10.43 -19.16
N HIS A 215 -0.89 -9.14 -18.96
CA HIS A 215 -1.84 -8.03 -18.96
C HIS A 215 -1.62 -7.18 -20.22
N LEU A 216 -2.56 -7.26 -21.17
CA LEU A 216 -2.50 -6.64 -22.50
C LEU A 216 -3.71 -5.74 -22.78
N GLU A 217 -4.53 -5.47 -21.77
CA GLU A 217 -5.74 -4.70 -21.90
C GLU A 217 -5.50 -3.25 -22.36
N ARG A 218 -6.46 -2.70 -23.10
CA ARG A 218 -6.41 -1.31 -23.60
C ARG A 218 -5.19 -1.03 -24.48
N THR A 219 -4.84 -2.00 -25.32
CA THR A 219 -3.78 -1.89 -26.33
C THR A 219 -4.38 -2.04 -27.73
N GLN A 220 -3.58 -1.78 -28.76
CA GLN A 220 -4.00 -1.94 -30.16
C GLN A 220 -3.70 -3.33 -30.73
N LEU A 221 -3.43 -4.30 -29.86
CA LEU A 221 -3.01 -5.64 -30.27
C LEU A 221 -4.12 -6.42 -30.98
N THR A 222 -3.71 -7.21 -31.97
CA THR A 222 -4.60 -8.09 -32.73
C THR A 222 -4.35 -9.57 -32.39
N ASP A 223 -5.07 -10.47 -33.07
CA ASP A 223 -4.80 -11.91 -32.99
C ASP A 223 -3.32 -12.24 -33.24
N ALA A 224 -2.62 -11.47 -34.08
CA ALA A 224 -1.22 -11.70 -34.44
C ALA A 224 -0.27 -11.41 -33.26
N GLY A 225 -0.47 -10.30 -32.53
CA GLY A 225 0.33 -9.99 -31.34
C GLY A 225 0.14 -11.02 -30.23
N VAL A 226 -1.10 -11.46 -30.01
CA VAL A 226 -1.38 -12.53 -29.03
C VAL A 226 -0.75 -13.85 -29.47
N ALA A 227 -0.82 -14.20 -30.76
CA ALA A 227 -0.16 -15.39 -31.29
C ALA A 227 1.36 -15.34 -31.11
N ALA A 228 1.97 -14.17 -31.30
CA ALA A 228 3.39 -13.96 -31.03
C ALA A 228 3.71 -14.20 -29.54
N LEU A 229 2.92 -13.66 -28.62
CA LEU A 229 3.09 -13.90 -27.18
C LEU A 229 2.95 -15.39 -26.82
N VAL A 230 1.92 -16.08 -27.32
CA VAL A 230 1.69 -17.51 -27.09
C VAL A 230 2.91 -18.35 -27.53
N ALA A 231 3.54 -17.98 -28.65
CA ALA A 231 4.75 -18.66 -29.13
C ALA A 231 5.98 -18.43 -28.23
N ARG A 232 6.03 -17.33 -27.47
CA ARG A 232 7.11 -17.02 -26.51
C ARG A 232 6.84 -17.57 -25.11
N ALA A 233 5.56 -17.73 -24.74
CA ALA A 233 5.11 -18.06 -23.41
C ALA A 233 4.03 -19.16 -23.43
N PRO A 234 4.39 -20.42 -23.75
CA PRO A 234 3.43 -21.52 -23.85
C PRO A 234 2.81 -21.91 -22.51
N GLY A 235 3.43 -21.54 -21.38
CA GLY A 235 2.95 -21.86 -20.03
C GLY A 235 1.94 -20.86 -19.46
N LEU A 236 1.35 -19.98 -20.27
CA LEU A 236 0.48 -18.90 -19.80
C LEU A 236 -0.80 -19.45 -19.13
N GLU A 237 -1.08 -18.97 -17.92
CA GLU A 237 -2.23 -19.36 -17.09
C GLU A 237 -3.32 -18.29 -17.03
N TYR A 238 -2.93 -17.02 -17.20
CA TYR A 238 -3.82 -15.87 -17.18
C TYR A 238 -3.52 -14.95 -18.38
N LEU A 239 -4.55 -14.63 -19.15
CA LEU A 239 -4.48 -13.69 -20.27
C LEU A 239 -5.61 -12.66 -20.22
N ASN A 240 -5.24 -11.39 -20.16
CA ASN A 240 -6.17 -10.27 -20.27
C ASN A 240 -5.96 -9.53 -21.60
N VAL A 241 -6.97 -9.58 -22.47
CA VAL A 241 -7.01 -8.89 -23.78
C VAL A 241 -8.24 -8.01 -23.90
N HIS A 242 -8.77 -7.57 -22.77
CA HIS A 242 -9.90 -6.64 -22.70
C HIS A 242 -9.63 -5.36 -23.50
N SER A 243 -10.65 -4.89 -24.25
CA SER A 243 -10.55 -3.66 -25.06
C SER A 243 -9.33 -3.64 -26.00
N THR A 244 -9.17 -4.72 -26.77
CA THR A 244 -8.16 -4.85 -27.83
C THR A 244 -8.84 -5.14 -29.17
N ALA A 245 -8.06 -5.18 -30.26
CA ALA A 245 -8.55 -5.44 -31.61
C ALA A 245 -8.69 -6.95 -31.93
N VAL A 246 -8.49 -7.84 -30.96
CA VAL A 246 -8.62 -9.30 -31.14
C VAL A 246 -10.01 -9.71 -31.62
N SER A 247 -10.05 -10.71 -32.49
CA SER A 247 -11.26 -11.21 -33.15
C SER A 247 -11.68 -12.57 -32.59
N ALA A 248 -12.77 -13.15 -33.13
CA ALA A 248 -13.21 -14.49 -32.76
C ALA A 248 -12.14 -15.57 -32.99
N ARG A 249 -11.17 -15.32 -33.89
CA ARG A 249 -10.02 -16.21 -34.13
C ARG A 249 -9.09 -16.35 -32.94
N LEU A 250 -9.17 -15.44 -31.97
CA LEU A 250 -8.42 -15.56 -30.71
C LEU A 250 -8.64 -16.94 -30.05
N ALA A 251 -9.82 -17.54 -30.19
CA ALA A 251 -10.11 -18.87 -29.65
C ALA A 251 -9.16 -19.95 -30.21
N GLU A 252 -8.82 -19.86 -31.50
CA GLU A 252 -7.84 -20.74 -32.15
C GLU A 252 -6.41 -20.42 -31.72
N VAL A 253 -6.11 -19.13 -31.52
CA VAL A 253 -4.78 -18.64 -31.09
C VAL A 253 -4.42 -19.12 -29.68
N VAL A 254 -5.38 -19.12 -28.75
CA VAL A 254 -5.14 -19.51 -27.36
C VAL A 254 -5.36 -21.01 -27.11
N ALA A 255 -5.93 -21.75 -28.06
CA ALA A 255 -6.16 -23.19 -27.95
C ALA A 255 -4.89 -24.01 -27.57
N PRO A 256 -3.66 -23.66 -28.01
CA PRO A 256 -2.45 -24.34 -27.60
C PRO A 256 -2.03 -24.12 -26.14
N LEU A 257 -2.62 -23.15 -25.43
CA LEU A 257 -2.29 -22.87 -24.03
C LEU A 257 -3.02 -23.87 -23.11
N GLU A 258 -2.43 -25.05 -22.92
CA GLU A 258 -3.01 -26.15 -22.13
C GLU A 258 -3.23 -25.80 -20.63
N HIS A 259 -2.57 -24.76 -20.14
CA HIS A 259 -2.66 -24.30 -18.75
C HIS A 259 -3.45 -23.00 -18.57
N LEU A 260 -4.10 -22.48 -19.63
CA LEU A 260 -4.88 -21.25 -19.53
C LEU A 260 -6.11 -21.48 -18.64
N GLN A 261 -6.09 -20.89 -17.45
CA GLN A 261 -7.17 -20.99 -16.47
C GLN A 261 -8.17 -19.85 -16.60
N GLN A 262 -7.70 -18.67 -17.02
CA GLN A 262 -8.52 -17.47 -17.07
C GLN A 262 -8.23 -16.64 -18.34
N LEU A 263 -9.30 -16.34 -19.07
CA LEU A 263 -9.30 -15.46 -20.23
C LEU A 263 -10.31 -14.32 -20.05
N VAL A 264 -9.83 -13.09 -20.15
CA VAL A 264 -10.65 -11.88 -20.12
C VAL A 264 -10.65 -11.24 -21.52
N ALA A 265 -11.79 -11.29 -22.22
CA ALA A 265 -11.88 -10.90 -23.64
C ALA A 265 -13.17 -10.14 -24.00
N PHE A 266 -13.78 -9.43 -23.04
CA PHE A 266 -14.93 -8.57 -23.31
C PHE A 266 -14.51 -7.23 -23.93
N ASN A 267 -15.47 -6.56 -24.61
CA ASN A 267 -15.24 -5.36 -25.42
C ASN A 267 -14.17 -5.56 -26.52
N THR A 268 -14.15 -6.75 -27.12
CA THR A 268 -13.30 -7.10 -28.27
C THR A 268 -14.16 -7.32 -29.51
N SER A 269 -13.55 -7.32 -30.69
CA SER A 269 -14.25 -7.70 -31.94
C SER A 269 -14.86 -9.10 -31.87
N ALA A 270 -14.26 -10.00 -31.09
CA ALA A 270 -14.76 -11.35 -30.81
C ALA A 270 -16.12 -11.38 -30.07
N SER A 271 -16.36 -10.39 -29.20
CA SER A 271 -17.54 -10.32 -28.32
C SER A 271 -18.73 -9.56 -28.90
N ARG A 272 -18.56 -8.87 -30.05
CA ARG A 272 -19.57 -8.00 -30.68
C ARG A 272 -20.48 -8.71 -31.70
N GLY A 273 -20.28 -10.01 -31.95
CA GLY A 273 -21.09 -10.81 -32.87
C GLY A 273 -22.43 -11.26 -32.26
N LYS A 274 -23.45 -11.50 -33.09
CA LYS A 274 -24.75 -12.09 -32.67
C LYS A 274 -24.67 -13.59 -32.32
N GLU A 275 -23.51 -14.21 -32.52
CA GLU A 275 -23.28 -15.63 -32.27
C GLU A 275 -22.91 -15.90 -30.80
N ARG A 276 -23.14 -17.12 -30.32
CA ARG A 276 -22.68 -17.54 -28.99
C ARG A 276 -21.17 -17.30 -28.89
N SER A 277 -20.71 -16.77 -27.75
CA SER A 277 -19.29 -16.51 -27.51
C SER A 277 -18.44 -17.70 -27.95
N PRO A 278 -17.46 -17.52 -28.86
CA PRO A 278 -16.63 -18.61 -29.39
C PRO A 278 -15.73 -19.23 -28.29
N PHE A 279 -15.67 -18.58 -27.13
CA PHE A 279 -14.86 -18.97 -26.01
C PHE A 279 -15.66 -19.69 -24.91
N ALA A 280 -16.92 -20.10 -25.15
CA ALA A 280 -17.76 -20.72 -24.11
C ALA A 280 -17.13 -21.95 -23.43
N SER A 281 -16.19 -22.63 -24.08
CA SER A 281 -15.41 -23.74 -23.54
C SER A 281 -14.22 -23.33 -22.67
N LEU A 282 -13.79 -22.08 -22.75
CA LEU A 282 -12.71 -21.48 -21.96
C LEU A 282 -13.40 -20.67 -20.87
N GLY A 283 -13.11 -20.89 -19.58
CA GLY A 283 -13.80 -20.19 -18.48
C GLY A 283 -13.78 -18.67 -18.62
N GLN A 284 -14.82 -18.09 -19.23
CA GLN A 284 -14.91 -16.67 -19.53
C GLN A 284 -15.62 -15.92 -18.42
N GLN A 285 -15.08 -14.76 -18.07
CA GLN A 285 -15.75 -13.83 -17.19
C GLN A 285 -16.64 -12.86 -17.99
N GLN A 286 -17.91 -12.79 -17.61
CA GLN A 286 -18.90 -11.84 -18.14
C GLN A 286 -18.71 -10.45 -17.50
N PRO A 287 -19.16 -9.36 -18.16
CA PRO A 287 -19.14 -8.04 -17.54
C PRO A 287 -20.01 -8.02 -16.28
N ARG A 288 -19.52 -7.39 -15.21
CA ARG A 288 -20.19 -7.39 -13.90
C ARG A 288 -21.37 -6.41 -13.92
N ARG A 289 -22.49 -6.77 -13.29
CA ARG A 289 -23.60 -5.84 -13.01
C ARG A 289 -23.59 -5.46 -11.55
N ILE A 290 -23.83 -4.19 -11.28
CA ILE A 290 -23.76 -3.62 -9.94
C ILE A 290 -25.04 -2.83 -9.70
N LEU A 291 -25.74 -3.19 -8.62
CA LEU A 291 -26.89 -2.44 -8.13
C LEU A 291 -26.43 -1.63 -6.93
N GLY A 292 -26.72 -0.34 -6.93
CA GLY A 292 -26.29 0.51 -5.82
C GLY A 292 -27.16 1.71 -5.54
N VAL A 293 -26.86 2.33 -4.40
CA VAL A 293 -27.54 3.52 -3.90
C VAL A 293 -26.48 4.58 -3.70
N ASP A 294 -26.74 5.77 -4.23
CA ASP A 294 -25.98 6.99 -3.95
C ASP A 294 -26.72 7.74 -2.84
N GLY A 295 -26.15 7.69 -1.63
CA GLY A 295 -26.69 8.40 -0.47
C GLY A 295 -26.53 9.91 -0.53
N ALA A 296 -25.53 10.42 -1.26
CA ALA A 296 -25.27 11.85 -1.40
C ALA A 296 -26.28 12.50 -2.37
N SER A 297 -26.49 11.89 -3.54
CA SER A 297 -27.44 12.39 -4.55
C SER A 297 -28.87 11.89 -4.33
N ARG A 298 -29.08 11.03 -3.34
CA ARG A 298 -30.35 10.38 -3.00
C ARG A 298 -30.95 9.58 -4.16
N ARG A 299 -30.17 8.70 -4.79
CA ARG A 299 -30.60 7.91 -5.96
C ARG A 299 -30.32 6.43 -5.81
N ALA A 300 -31.17 5.59 -6.39
CA ALA A 300 -30.86 4.19 -6.65
C ALA A 300 -30.47 4.04 -8.12
N VAL A 301 -29.45 3.23 -8.42
CA VAL A 301 -28.97 3.03 -9.79
C VAL A 301 -28.56 1.59 -10.09
N LEU A 302 -28.56 1.24 -11.36
CA LEU A 302 -28.07 -0.01 -11.91
C LEU A 302 -26.97 0.27 -12.93
N LEU A 303 -25.83 -0.39 -12.74
CA LEU A 303 -24.61 -0.20 -13.52
C LEU A 303 -24.18 -1.51 -14.20
N ARG A 304 -23.58 -1.41 -15.38
CA ARG A 304 -22.90 -2.50 -16.09
C ARG A 304 -21.44 -2.15 -16.31
N GLU A 305 -20.53 -2.99 -15.85
CA GLU A 305 -19.10 -2.84 -16.12
C GLU A 305 -18.83 -2.98 -17.61
N THR A 306 -18.32 -1.94 -18.25
CA THR A 306 -17.98 -1.90 -19.68
C THR A 306 -16.48 -2.06 -19.91
N SER A 307 -15.66 -1.63 -18.95
CA SER A 307 -14.24 -1.96 -18.78
C SER A 307 -13.92 -2.13 -17.30
N LEU A 308 -12.76 -2.71 -16.96
CA LEU A 308 -12.29 -2.74 -15.56
C LEU A 308 -12.44 -1.34 -14.94
N GLU A 309 -13.20 -1.24 -13.85
CA GLU A 309 -13.50 0.00 -13.11
C GLU A 309 -14.26 1.09 -13.90
N THR A 310 -14.86 0.72 -15.03
CA THR A 310 -15.68 1.60 -15.86
C THR A 310 -17.06 1.00 -16.05
N TYR A 311 -18.10 1.81 -15.90
CA TYR A 311 -19.45 1.35 -15.69
C TYR A 311 -20.45 2.22 -16.44
N GLU A 312 -21.35 1.59 -17.19
CA GLU A 312 -22.46 2.24 -17.86
C GLU A 312 -23.70 2.27 -16.95
N LEU A 313 -24.31 3.44 -16.83
CA LEU A 313 -25.57 3.64 -16.13
C LEU A 313 -26.72 3.11 -16.97
N LEU A 314 -27.30 1.99 -16.54
CA LEU A 314 -28.46 1.39 -17.18
C LEU A 314 -29.78 1.94 -16.65
N TRP A 315 -29.82 2.35 -15.38
CA TRP A 315 -31.03 2.88 -14.76
C TRP A 315 -30.68 3.74 -13.55
N GLU A 316 -31.41 4.83 -13.36
CA GLU A 316 -31.38 5.64 -12.14
C GLU A 316 -32.79 6.07 -11.72
N ARG A 317 -32.98 6.27 -10.41
CA ARG A 317 -34.21 6.82 -9.84
C ARG A 317 -33.92 7.67 -8.58
N PRO A 318 -34.48 8.89 -8.47
CA PRO A 318 -34.46 9.67 -7.23
C PRO A 318 -35.30 9.06 -6.10
N ILE A 319 -34.87 9.25 -4.85
CA ILE A 319 -35.58 8.83 -3.64
C ILE A 319 -36.02 10.09 -2.89
N GLU A 320 -37.32 10.36 -2.86
CA GLU A 320 -37.90 11.66 -2.49
C GLU A 320 -38.18 11.88 -0.98
N THR A 321 -37.61 11.08 -0.07
CA THR A 321 -37.93 11.20 1.38
C THR A 321 -37.11 12.27 2.08
N SER A 322 -37.75 12.99 3.02
CA SER A 322 -37.13 14.03 3.85
C SER A 322 -36.06 13.46 4.79
N ASP A 323 -36.34 12.29 5.38
CA ASP A 323 -35.38 11.47 6.11
C ASP A 323 -34.83 10.43 5.12
N PHE A 324 -33.61 10.63 4.63
CA PHE A 324 -33.00 9.69 3.70
C PHE A 324 -32.56 8.43 4.48
N ASP A 325 -33.48 7.48 4.63
CA ASP A 325 -33.26 6.18 5.26
C ASP A 325 -33.54 5.07 4.24
N CYS A 326 -32.83 5.10 3.10
CA CYS A 326 -32.87 4.02 2.11
C CYS A 326 -32.02 2.85 2.63
N ARG A 327 -32.63 1.96 3.41
CA ARG A 327 -31.92 0.88 4.10
C ARG A 327 -31.42 -0.24 3.20
N PHE A 328 -32.03 -0.45 2.02
CA PHE A 328 -31.74 -1.59 1.16
C PHE A 328 -32.35 -1.48 -0.25
N VAL A 329 -31.64 -2.02 -1.25
CA VAL A 329 -32.10 -2.18 -2.65
C VAL A 329 -31.77 -3.59 -3.16
N GLN A 330 -32.73 -4.23 -3.84
CA GLN A 330 -32.63 -5.62 -4.31
C GLN A 330 -32.97 -5.78 -5.79
N TRP A 331 -32.19 -6.60 -6.50
CA TRP A 331 -32.58 -7.14 -7.80
C TRP A 331 -33.59 -8.29 -7.65
N LEU A 332 -34.66 -8.29 -8.44
CA LEU A 332 -35.69 -9.33 -8.44
C LEU A 332 -35.72 -10.20 -9.71
N GLY A 333 -34.91 -9.88 -10.72
CA GLY A 333 -34.80 -10.63 -11.98
C GLY A 333 -34.92 -9.75 -13.23
N ASP A 334 -34.46 -10.27 -14.37
CA ASP A 334 -34.59 -9.61 -15.67
C ASP A 334 -36.08 -9.45 -16.04
N SER A 335 -36.44 -8.32 -16.65
CA SER A 335 -37.79 -8.05 -17.16
C SER A 335 -37.77 -8.12 -18.68
N PRO A 336 -38.53 -9.03 -19.31
CA PRO A 336 -38.58 -9.08 -20.76
C PRO A 336 -39.24 -7.81 -21.32
N PRO A 337 -38.93 -7.43 -22.57
CA PRO A 337 -39.67 -6.38 -23.29
C PRO A 337 -41.17 -6.70 -23.32
N GLU A 338 -42.03 -5.67 -23.38
CA GLU A 338 -43.49 -5.88 -23.47
C GLU A 338 -43.83 -6.82 -24.65
N GLY A 339 -44.29 -8.04 -24.34
CA GLY A 339 -44.68 -9.06 -25.32
C GLY A 339 -43.69 -10.20 -25.57
N GLU A 340 -42.49 -10.20 -24.96
CA GLU A 340 -41.47 -11.24 -25.18
C GLU A 340 -41.25 -12.17 -23.98
N LYS A 341 -40.72 -13.38 -24.23
CA LYS A 341 -40.28 -14.31 -23.16
C LYS A 341 -38.84 -13.98 -22.74
N PRO A 342 -38.48 -14.15 -21.45
CA PRO A 342 -37.11 -13.90 -20.99
C PRO A 342 -36.12 -14.79 -21.75
N SER A 343 -35.25 -14.17 -22.54
CA SER A 343 -34.09 -14.82 -23.15
C SER A 343 -32.87 -14.50 -22.27
N GLY A 344 -32.05 -15.51 -21.94
CA GLY A 344 -31.01 -15.41 -20.91
C GLY A 344 -29.85 -14.43 -21.17
N LEU A 345 -29.89 -13.68 -22.28
CA LEU A 345 -29.05 -12.52 -22.54
C LEU A 345 -29.95 -11.27 -22.60
N GLY A 346 -30.54 -10.88 -21.47
CA GLY A 346 -31.31 -9.63 -21.39
C GLY A 346 -30.43 -8.41 -21.67
N ASP A 347 -31.05 -7.34 -22.19
CA ASP A 347 -30.45 -6.02 -22.48
C ASP A 347 -29.82 -5.30 -21.27
N GLY A 348 -30.02 -5.84 -20.07
CA GLY A 348 -29.50 -5.32 -18.81
C GLY A 348 -30.57 -4.76 -17.87
N HIS A 349 -31.84 -4.69 -18.29
CA HIS A 349 -32.95 -4.19 -17.46
C HIS A 349 -33.77 -5.29 -16.77
N GLY A 350 -34.47 -4.91 -15.69
CA GLY A 350 -35.22 -5.85 -14.85
C GLY A 350 -35.99 -5.19 -13.71
N ARG A 351 -36.38 -5.97 -12.70
CA ARG A 351 -37.14 -5.48 -11.54
C ARG A 351 -36.25 -5.24 -10.33
N VAL A 352 -36.45 -4.11 -9.67
CA VAL A 352 -35.72 -3.71 -8.46
C VAL A 352 -36.70 -3.39 -7.34
N LEU A 353 -36.42 -3.87 -6.13
CA LEU A 353 -37.13 -3.52 -4.90
C LEU A 353 -36.32 -2.49 -4.10
N ILE A 354 -36.96 -1.43 -3.63
CA ILE A 354 -36.33 -0.31 -2.92
C ILE A 354 -37.09 -0.07 -1.61
N GLN A 355 -36.37 0.04 -0.49
CA GLN A 355 -36.95 0.54 0.77
C GLN A 355 -36.81 2.06 0.83
N VAL A 356 -37.93 2.75 0.99
CA VAL A 356 -38.04 4.21 1.00
C VAL A 356 -38.48 4.66 2.39
N GLY A 357 -37.53 5.11 3.21
CA GLY A 357 -37.78 5.43 4.60
C GLY A 357 -38.02 4.20 5.50
N PRO A 358 -38.38 4.41 6.77
CA PRO A 358 -38.55 3.31 7.72
C PRO A 358 -39.73 2.40 7.36
N ASP A 359 -40.77 2.94 6.70
CA ASP A 359 -42.08 2.28 6.61
C ASP A 359 -42.64 2.03 5.20
N GLN A 360 -41.85 2.17 4.12
CA GLN A 360 -42.35 1.96 2.74
C GLN A 360 -41.39 1.12 1.89
N LEU A 361 -41.95 0.19 1.10
CA LEU A 361 -41.24 -0.58 0.07
C LEU A 361 -41.90 -0.35 -1.30
N ILE A 362 -41.09 -0.15 -2.33
CA ILE A 362 -41.56 0.03 -3.71
C ILE A 362 -40.82 -0.93 -4.68
N GLU A 363 -41.57 -1.55 -5.59
CA GLU A 363 -41.02 -2.35 -6.70
C GLU A 363 -41.06 -1.54 -7.99
N VAL A 364 -39.94 -1.49 -8.72
CA VAL A 364 -39.74 -0.65 -9.91
C VAL A 364 -39.22 -1.50 -11.06
N ASP A 365 -39.79 -1.29 -12.24
CA ASP A 365 -39.24 -1.83 -13.48
C ASP A 365 -38.18 -0.84 -14.04
N THR A 366 -36.93 -1.28 -14.16
CA THR A 366 -35.80 -0.41 -14.53
C THR A 366 -35.79 -0.02 -16.00
N ARG A 367 -36.62 -0.64 -16.84
CA ARG A 367 -36.76 -0.25 -18.25
C ARG A 367 -37.79 0.85 -18.40
N THR A 368 -38.96 0.68 -17.77
CA THR A 368 -40.10 1.60 -17.92
C THR A 368 -40.13 2.70 -16.88
N GLN A 369 -39.28 2.64 -15.86
CA GLN A 369 -39.23 3.55 -14.70
C GLN A 369 -40.51 3.55 -13.83
N ARG A 370 -41.49 2.69 -14.15
CA ARG A 370 -42.78 2.67 -13.45
C ARG A 370 -42.68 1.93 -12.12
N VAL A 371 -43.35 2.49 -11.10
CA VAL A 371 -43.66 1.75 -9.86
C VAL A 371 -44.66 0.67 -10.21
N VAL A 372 -44.24 -0.58 -10.05
CA VAL A 372 -45.09 -1.76 -10.26
C VAL A 372 -45.96 -1.99 -9.02
N ARG A 373 -45.44 -1.73 -7.82
CA ARG A 373 -46.13 -1.97 -6.55
C ARG A 373 -45.58 -1.12 -5.39
N GLU A 374 -46.44 -0.72 -4.45
CA GLU A 374 -46.08 -0.08 -3.17
C GLU A 374 -46.62 -0.88 -1.97
N LEU A 375 -45.87 -0.91 -0.87
CA LEU A 375 -46.18 -1.64 0.36
C LEU A 375 -45.85 -0.75 1.58
N ALA A 376 -46.84 -0.47 2.44
CA ALA A 376 -46.65 0.24 3.71
C ALA A 376 -46.38 -0.74 4.87
N MET A 377 -45.44 -0.42 5.75
CA MET A 377 -44.95 -1.29 6.84
C MET A 377 -45.62 -1.04 8.20
N GLY A 378 -46.51 -0.04 8.32
CA GLY A 378 -47.09 0.37 9.60
C GLY A 378 -48.59 0.66 9.58
N ASP A 379 -49.40 -0.37 9.79
CA ASP A 379 -50.56 -0.36 10.70
C ASP A 379 -50.99 -1.82 10.86
N HIS A 380 -50.75 -2.46 12.01
CA HIS A 380 -51.55 -3.60 12.50
C HIS A 380 -51.20 -3.89 13.96
N GLY A 381 -52.16 -3.59 14.86
CA GLY A 381 -52.21 -4.21 16.17
C GLY A 381 -52.35 -5.73 16.05
N GLY A 382 -51.43 -6.46 16.67
CA GLY A 382 -51.57 -7.88 17.00
C GLY A 382 -51.16 -8.91 15.92
N GLY A 383 -49.89 -9.36 15.97
CA GLY A 383 -49.45 -10.67 15.45
C GLY A 383 -48.82 -10.68 14.04
N PRO A 384 -47.90 -11.62 13.74
CA PRO A 384 -46.96 -11.46 12.62
C PRO A 384 -47.48 -12.03 11.29
N LYS A 385 -47.29 -11.28 10.19
CA LYS A 385 -46.51 -11.64 8.96
C LYS A 385 -46.97 -10.88 7.71
N PRO A 386 -46.03 -10.36 6.88
CA PRO A 386 -45.91 -10.76 5.49
C PRO A 386 -45.07 -12.04 5.45
N ALA A 387 -45.75 -13.17 5.20
CA ALA A 387 -45.11 -14.44 5.00
C ALA A 387 -44.31 -14.39 3.71
N SER A 388 -43.18 -15.12 3.71
CA SER A 388 -42.23 -15.28 2.60
C SER A 388 -41.52 -13.97 2.21
N ALA A 389 -40.24 -13.91 1.87
CA ALA A 389 -39.73 -14.61 0.69
C ALA A 389 -40.71 -14.44 -0.51
N GLU A 390 -40.42 -14.76 -1.73
CA GLU A 390 -40.39 -16.16 -2.10
C GLU A 390 -39.76 -16.27 -3.50
N ALA A 391 -38.79 -15.41 -3.77
CA ALA A 391 -37.79 -15.62 -4.81
C ALA A 391 -36.70 -14.54 -4.64
N ALA A 392 -35.97 -14.53 -3.52
CA ALA A 392 -34.80 -13.67 -3.42
C ALA A 392 -33.67 -14.23 -4.32
N GLN A 393 -33.82 -14.05 -5.64
CA GLN A 393 -32.76 -14.27 -6.61
C GLN A 393 -31.76 -13.11 -6.46
N ARG A 394 -30.54 -13.41 -6.03
CA ARG A 394 -29.42 -12.47 -6.16
C ARG A 394 -29.07 -12.34 -7.65
N LEU A 395 -28.45 -11.23 -8.05
CA LEU A 395 -27.84 -11.10 -9.38
C LEU A 395 -27.03 -12.39 -9.64
N SER A 396 -27.26 -13.06 -10.76
CA SER A 396 -26.50 -14.26 -11.14
C SER A 396 -25.00 -13.98 -11.27
N THR A 397 -24.61 -12.70 -11.33
CA THR A 397 -23.23 -12.23 -11.52
C THR A 397 -22.81 -11.05 -10.60
N GLY A 398 -23.61 -10.60 -9.62
CA GLY A 398 -23.38 -9.28 -8.98
C GLY A 398 -23.75 -9.12 -7.50
N HIS A 399 -23.11 -8.14 -6.85
CA HIS A 399 -23.31 -7.74 -5.46
C HIS A 399 -24.18 -6.47 -5.40
N THR A 400 -24.96 -6.29 -4.33
CA THR A 400 -25.46 -4.96 -3.97
C THR A 400 -24.32 -4.20 -3.30
N VAL A 401 -24.05 -2.98 -3.74
CA VAL A 401 -22.99 -2.12 -3.19
C VAL A 401 -23.52 -0.73 -2.94
N GLU A 402 -22.97 -0.04 -1.95
CA GLU A 402 -23.19 1.40 -1.82
C GLU A 402 -22.27 2.08 -2.83
N LEU A 403 -22.82 3.00 -3.62
CA LEU A 403 -22.00 3.75 -4.55
C LEU A 403 -21.33 4.88 -3.77
N ALA A 404 -20.00 4.84 -3.76
CA ALA A 404 -19.24 5.99 -3.31
C ALA A 404 -19.59 7.19 -4.21
N PRO A 405 -19.67 8.41 -3.66
CA PRO A 405 -20.04 9.63 -4.40
C PRO A 405 -19.00 10.06 -5.46
N GLU A 406 -17.95 9.27 -5.68
CA GLU A 406 -16.79 9.56 -6.54
C GLU A 406 -16.92 8.93 -7.94
N ALA A 407 -18.13 8.91 -8.50
CA ALA A 407 -18.35 8.47 -9.88
C ALA A 407 -17.98 9.62 -10.85
N GLU A 408 -17.04 9.40 -11.76
CA GLU A 408 -16.67 10.40 -12.76
C GLU A 408 -17.33 10.08 -14.10
N LEU A 409 -18.18 10.98 -14.60
CA LEU A 409 -18.85 10.82 -15.90
C LEU A 409 -17.83 10.95 -17.02
N ILE A 410 -17.60 9.85 -17.73
CA ILE A 410 -16.66 9.77 -18.87
C ILE A 410 -17.32 10.28 -20.14
N GLU A 411 -18.55 9.84 -20.42
CA GLU A 411 -19.22 10.11 -21.67
C GLU A 411 -20.74 10.10 -21.49
N ARG A 412 -21.41 11.04 -22.15
CA ARG A 412 -22.87 11.15 -22.20
C ARG A 412 -23.34 11.04 -23.64
N SER A 413 -24.07 9.99 -23.95
CA SER A 413 -24.59 9.76 -25.31
C SER A 413 -25.89 10.52 -25.55
N GLU A 414 -26.21 10.77 -26.83
CA GLU A 414 -27.44 11.47 -27.25
C GLU A 414 -28.73 10.71 -26.89
N ASP A 415 -28.66 9.39 -26.72
CA ASP A 415 -29.78 8.52 -26.30
C ASP A 415 -29.96 8.44 -24.77
N GLY A 416 -29.14 9.17 -24.01
CA GLY A 416 -29.27 9.32 -22.56
C GLY A 416 -28.49 8.31 -21.72
N THR A 417 -27.72 7.40 -22.32
CA THR A 417 -26.79 6.55 -21.57
C THR A 417 -25.58 7.36 -21.08
N SER A 418 -25.05 6.97 -19.92
CA SER A 418 -23.95 7.69 -19.26
C SER A 418 -22.92 6.67 -18.78
N VAL A 419 -21.68 6.83 -19.20
CA VAL A 419 -20.57 5.94 -18.80
C VAL A 419 -19.75 6.66 -17.73
N TRP A 420 -19.39 5.93 -16.68
CA TRP A 420 -18.80 6.44 -15.46
C TRP A 420 -17.55 5.62 -15.11
N THR A 421 -16.56 6.21 -14.45
CA THR A 421 -15.56 5.45 -13.70
C THR A 421 -16.02 5.32 -12.25
N PHE A 422 -15.70 4.20 -11.60
CA PHE A 422 -15.87 4.08 -10.14
C PHE A 422 -14.58 3.54 -9.56
N LYS A 423 -13.95 4.34 -8.69
CA LYS A 423 -12.65 4.02 -8.10
C LYS A 423 -12.75 3.00 -6.97
N ASP A 424 -13.85 3.02 -6.21
CA ASP A 424 -14.14 2.04 -5.17
C ASP A 424 -15.64 1.74 -5.05
N LEU A 425 -16.01 0.46 -5.20
CA LEU A 425 -17.36 -0.04 -4.93
C LEU A 425 -17.40 -0.65 -3.52
N LYS A 426 -17.95 0.08 -2.55
CA LYS A 426 -18.07 -0.40 -1.17
C LYS A 426 -19.21 -1.41 -1.08
N ARG A 427 -18.88 -2.69 -0.89
CA ARG A 427 -19.89 -3.74 -0.63
C ARG A 427 -20.62 -3.40 0.66
N PHE A 428 -21.95 -3.56 0.65
CA PHE A 428 -22.72 -3.54 1.89
C PHE A 428 -22.10 -4.53 2.89
N PRO A 429 -21.96 -4.16 4.18
CA PRO A 429 -21.45 -5.06 5.20
C PRO A 429 -22.22 -6.39 5.19
N LYS A 430 -21.50 -7.52 5.18
CA LYS A 430 -22.11 -8.84 5.39
C LYS A 430 -22.77 -8.84 6.76
N GLY A 431 -24.10 -8.70 6.82
CA GLY A 431 -24.80 -8.71 8.11
C GLY A 431 -26.21 -8.14 8.15
N PHE A 432 -26.71 -7.53 7.07
CA PHE A 432 -28.08 -7.03 7.02
C PHE A 432 -28.88 -7.79 5.96
N THR A 433 -29.55 -8.84 6.41
CA THR A 433 -30.69 -9.39 5.67
C THR A 433 -31.95 -8.72 6.17
N ALA A 434 -32.94 -8.47 5.30
CA ALA A 434 -34.24 -7.90 5.68
C ALA A 434 -34.89 -8.63 6.88
N ALA A 435 -34.56 -9.92 7.06
CA ALA A 435 -34.97 -10.71 8.22
C ALA A 435 -34.48 -10.16 9.57
N GLN A 436 -33.28 -9.58 9.65
CA GLN A 436 -32.67 -9.13 10.91
C GLN A 436 -33.15 -7.74 11.36
N VAL A 437 -33.55 -6.88 10.43
CA VAL A 437 -34.13 -5.57 10.75
C VAL A 437 -35.53 -5.74 11.37
N ILE A 438 -36.31 -6.69 10.85
CA ILE A 438 -37.62 -7.05 11.40
C ILE A 438 -37.50 -7.59 12.84
N GLU A 439 -36.42 -8.32 13.14
CA GLU A 439 -36.19 -8.89 14.47
C GLU A 439 -35.75 -7.84 15.52
N ARG A 440 -35.03 -6.79 15.11
CA ARG A 440 -34.59 -5.69 15.98
C ARG A 440 -35.72 -4.74 16.35
N THR A 441 -36.61 -4.42 15.40
CA THR A 441 -37.79 -3.58 15.67
C THR A 441 -38.77 -4.27 16.62
N ALA A 442 -38.77 -5.61 16.67
CA ALA A 442 -39.58 -6.38 17.62
C ALA A 442 -39.06 -6.33 19.07
N ARG A 443 -37.84 -5.80 19.33
CA ARG A 443 -37.20 -5.75 20.66
C ARG A 443 -36.80 -4.32 21.04
N GLY A 444 -37.77 -3.44 21.28
CA GLY A 444 -37.51 -2.02 21.60
C GLY A 444 -36.67 -1.79 22.87
N GLN A 445 -35.48 -1.22 22.73
CA GLN A 445 -34.63 -0.73 23.83
C GLN A 445 -33.94 0.59 23.47
N THR A 446 -33.95 1.55 24.41
CA THR A 446 -33.31 2.88 24.38
C THR A 446 -32.50 3.09 25.66
N GLU A 447 -31.28 3.64 25.58
CA GLU A 447 -30.67 4.68 26.47
C GLU A 447 -29.13 4.71 26.43
N ALA A 448 -28.55 5.89 26.73
CA ALA A 448 -27.13 6.26 26.73
C ALA A 448 -26.75 7.03 28.02
N GLU A 449 -25.53 6.84 28.53
CA GLU A 449 -24.83 7.60 29.62
C GLU A 449 -23.35 7.74 29.17
N SER A 450 -22.67 8.89 28.99
CA SER A 450 -22.23 10.04 29.83
C SER A 450 -20.97 9.82 30.69
N GLU A 451 -19.84 10.46 30.35
CA GLU A 451 -18.74 10.81 31.28
C GLU A 451 -18.09 12.16 30.90
N THR A 452 -17.72 12.93 31.92
CA THR A 452 -17.20 14.31 31.91
C THR A 452 -15.80 14.37 32.53
N GLU A 453 -14.88 15.18 31.99
CA GLU A 453 -13.66 15.61 32.72
C GLU A 453 -13.44 17.13 32.58
N THR A 454 -13.02 17.74 33.69
CA THR A 454 -12.88 19.18 33.94
C THR A 454 -11.45 19.70 33.79
N GLU A 455 -11.36 20.91 33.26
CA GLU A 455 -10.17 21.72 33.02
C GLU A 455 -9.91 22.68 34.20
N THR A 456 -8.70 22.71 34.80
CA THR A 456 -8.19 23.90 35.50
C THR A 456 -6.68 23.84 35.80
N GLU A 457 -6.04 25.01 35.66
CA GLU A 457 -4.72 25.46 36.17
C GLU A 457 -3.57 25.64 35.15
N ARG A 458 -3.58 26.80 34.47
CA ARG A 458 -2.38 27.56 34.12
C ARG A 458 -2.10 28.59 35.21
N GLN A 459 -0.87 28.63 35.74
CA GLN A 459 -0.01 29.83 35.91
C GLN A 459 1.21 29.53 36.81
N GLY A 460 2.42 29.84 36.34
CA GLY A 460 3.59 29.98 37.20
C GLY A 460 4.97 29.77 36.56
N ALA A 461 5.60 30.87 36.14
CA ALA A 461 7.05 31.16 36.10
C ALA A 461 8.00 30.35 35.18
N VAL A 462 8.60 31.09 34.24
CA VAL A 462 9.82 30.76 33.50
C VAL A 462 11.04 30.81 34.43
N VAL A 463 11.80 29.71 34.50
CA VAL A 463 13.23 29.65 34.87
C VAL A 463 13.90 28.64 33.94
N PRO A 464 15.02 28.98 33.27
CA PRO A 464 15.63 28.15 32.23
C PRO A 464 16.48 27.03 32.85
N ALA A 465 16.38 25.81 32.32
CA ALA A 465 17.24 24.70 32.74
C ALA A 465 18.46 24.59 31.82
N GLU A 466 19.62 24.98 32.34
CA GLU A 466 20.93 24.55 31.83
C GLU A 466 21.04 23.01 31.80
N GLY A 467 21.70 22.49 30.76
CA GLY A 467 22.31 21.16 30.77
C GLY A 467 21.37 19.97 30.59
N ARG A 468 21.03 19.64 29.34
CA ARG A 468 20.58 18.27 29.00
C ARG A 468 21.30 17.81 27.75
N ALA A 469 22.22 16.86 27.92
CA ALA A 469 22.86 16.18 26.81
C ALA A 469 21.80 15.38 26.02
N PRO A 470 21.82 15.41 24.67
CA PRO A 470 20.91 14.63 23.87
C PRO A 470 21.17 13.13 24.04
N VAL A 471 20.12 12.34 23.82
CA VAL A 471 20.19 10.88 23.94
C VAL A 471 20.93 10.31 22.73
N VAL A 472 22.15 9.82 22.95
CA VAL A 472 22.90 9.05 21.96
C VAL A 472 22.45 7.59 22.08
N LEU A 473 21.71 7.10 21.08
CA LEU A 473 21.13 5.75 21.09
C LEU A 473 22.16 4.65 20.78
N ASP A 474 23.31 5.01 20.21
CA ASP A 474 24.45 4.14 19.92
C ASP A 474 25.77 4.90 20.20
N PRO A 475 26.67 4.37 21.07
CA PRO A 475 27.90 5.03 21.47
C PRO A 475 28.90 5.32 20.32
N ASN A 476 28.68 4.79 19.11
CA ASN A 476 29.49 5.08 17.93
C ASN A 476 29.09 6.36 17.18
N TYR A 477 28.02 7.05 17.59
CA TYR A 477 27.58 8.30 16.95
C TYR A 477 28.23 9.51 17.61
N SER A 478 28.78 10.41 16.79
CA SER A 478 29.21 11.75 17.22
C SER A 478 28.04 12.71 17.28
N LEU A 479 28.04 13.59 18.28
CA LEU A 479 27.04 14.64 18.43
C LEU A 479 27.62 16.00 18.04
N GLU A 480 26.93 16.72 17.18
CA GLU A 480 27.20 18.12 16.86
C GLU A 480 25.94 18.97 17.05
N VAL A 481 26.09 20.24 17.44
CA VAL A 481 24.98 21.17 17.57
C VAL A 481 24.85 21.95 16.27
N ALA A 482 23.83 21.62 15.48
CA ALA A 482 23.58 22.30 14.20
C ALA A 482 23.01 23.72 14.36
N TYR A 483 22.20 23.96 15.39
CA TYR A 483 21.58 25.25 15.65
C TYR A 483 21.28 25.44 17.13
N ARG A 484 21.36 26.69 17.60
CA ARG A 484 20.99 27.08 18.95
C ARG A 484 20.20 28.38 18.89
N GLY A 485 18.89 28.26 19.02
CA GLY A 485 17.94 29.38 18.99
C GLY A 485 17.62 29.93 20.37
N ASP A 486 16.96 31.08 20.37
CA ASP A 486 16.33 31.74 21.51
C ASP A 486 14.88 31.26 21.77
N VAL A 487 14.27 30.64 20.76
CA VAL A 487 12.89 30.13 20.78
C VAL A 487 12.91 28.62 20.57
N PRO A 488 12.04 27.85 21.24
CA PRO A 488 11.92 26.41 21.02
C PRO A 488 11.53 26.06 19.57
N LEU A 489 12.18 25.06 18.99
CA LEU A 489 11.80 24.53 17.68
C LEU A 489 10.58 23.60 17.83
N ASN A 490 9.59 23.80 16.98
CA ASN A 490 8.34 23.03 16.98
C ASN A 490 8.40 21.81 16.05
N SER A 491 9.18 21.86 14.98
CA SER A 491 9.38 20.75 14.04
C SER A 491 10.63 20.93 13.20
N ILE A 492 11.17 19.81 12.71
CA ILE A 492 12.26 19.75 11.74
C ILE A 492 11.90 18.80 10.59
N ALA A 493 12.44 19.06 9.39
CA ALA A 493 12.39 18.23 8.20
C ALA A 493 13.74 18.33 7.47
N VAL A 494 14.01 17.43 6.51
CA VAL A 494 15.26 17.42 5.74
C VAL A 494 14.95 17.15 4.27
N GLY A 495 15.70 17.77 3.36
CA GLY A 495 15.66 17.51 1.92
C GLY A 495 16.58 18.46 1.16
N ASP A 496 16.73 18.23 -0.14
CA ASP A 496 17.60 19.01 -1.05
C ASP A 496 16.88 20.31 -1.47
N VAL A 497 16.81 21.30 -0.58
CA VAL A 497 16.12 22.58 -0.86
C VAL A 497 17.05 23.58 -1.57
N ASP A 498 18.37 23.37 -1.50
CA ASP A 498 19.38 24.13 -2.22
C ASP A 498 20.27 23.24 -3.09
N VAL A 499 19.82 23.01 -4.33
CA VAL A 499 20.56 22.27 -5.37
C VAL A 499 21.97 22.80 -5.69
N THR A 500 22.35 23.98 -5.19
CA THR A 500 23.70 24.55 -5.38
C THR A 500 24.68 24.13 -4.29
N THR A 501 24.18 23.58 -3.19
CA THR A 501 24.95 23.05 -2.07
C THR A 501 24.85 21.52 -2.08
N PRO A 502 25.98 20.77 -2.04
CA PRO A 502 25.92 19.32 -1.96
C PRO A 502 25.41 18.83 -0.59
N GLY A 503 24.48 17.88 -0.59
CA GLY A 503 23.89 17.28 0.61
C GLY A 503 22.50 17.86 0.92
N ASP A 504 21.74 17.19 1.79
CA ASP A 504 20.41 17.67 2.18
C ASP A 504 20.51 18.75 3.27
N GLU A 505 19.60 19.74 3.25
CA GLU A 505 19.52 20.76 4.30
C GLU A 505 18.47 20.42 5.37
N ILE A 506 18.72 20.91 6.58
CA ILE A 506 17.77 20.82 7.69
C ILE A 506 16.85 22.04 7.64
N VAL A 507 15.54 21.80 7.60
CA VAL A 507 14.53 22.84 7.69
C VAL A 507 13.85 22.77 9.04
N ALA A 508 13.73 23.91 9.73
CA ALA A 508 13.13 23.99 11.05
C ALA A 508 12.10 25.11 11.16
N VAL A 509 11.10 24.93 12.02
CA VAL A 509 10.08 25.95 12.35
C VAL A 509 9.90 26.09 13.86
N ASP A 510 9.49 27.26 14.33
CA ASP A 510 9.41 27.58 15.76
C ASP A 510 8.12 28.29 16.21
N GLU A 511 8.05 28.56 17.52
CA GLU A 511 6.89 29.18 18.19
C GLU A 511 6.63 30.63 17.74
N GLU A 512 7.65 31.32 17.20
CA GLU A 512 7.52 32.68 16.65
C GLU A 512 7.19 32.68 15.16
N GLY A 513 7.03 31.50 14.56
CA GLY A 513 6.68 31.35 13.16
C GLY A 513 7.83 31.61 12.19
N ARG A 514 9.09 31.46 12.64
CA ARG A 514 10.26 31.51 11.77
C ARG A 514 10.40 30.20 10.99
N VAL A 515 10.87 30.30 9.75
CA VAL A 515 11.28 29.16 8.92
C VAL A 515 12.78 29.27 8.70
N LEU A 516 13.51 28.28 9.19
CA LEU A 516 14.98 28.24 9.19
C LEU A 516 15.44 27.16 8.22
N VAL A 517 16.42 27.48 7.38
CA VAL A 517 17.19 26.52 6.57
C VAL A 517 18.59 26.48 7.16
N ILE A 518 19.03 25.30 7.57
CA ILE A 518 20.33 25.07 8.21
C ILE A 518 21.10 24.10 7.32
N ARG A 519 22.23 24.57 6.80
CA ARG A 519 23.07 23.84 5.85
C ARG A 519 24.43 23.54 6.45
N ARG A 520 25.01 22.41 6.06
CA ARG A 520 26.38 22.05 6.45
C ARG A 520 27.39 22.69 5.50
N THR A 521 28.46 23.24 6.08
CA THR A 521 29.58 23.83 5.34
C THR A 521 30.89 23.25 5.86
N ALA A 522 31.99 23.49 5.14
CA ALA A 522 33.33 23.08 5.59
C ALA A 522 33.74 23.64 6.98
N SER A 523 33.06 24.69 7.46
CA SER A 523 33.29 25.32 8.76
C SER A 523 32.23 25.01 9.83
N GLY A 524 31.33 24.05 9.57
CA GLY A 524 30.19 23.71 10.44
C GLY A 524 28.84 24.14 9.85
N PHE A 525 27.83 24.30 10.69
CA PHE A 525 26.48 24.64 10.25
C PHE A 525 26.26 26.16 10.09
N VAL A 526 25.55 26.53 9.03
CA VAL A 526 25.12 27.89 8.74
C VAL A 526 23.60 27.92 8.65
N THR A 527 22.97 28.88 9.32
CA THR A 527 21.52 29.05 9.35
C THR A 527 21.09 30.29 8.59
N GLU A 528 20.05 30.15 7.78
CA GLU A 528 19.33 31.21 7.11
C GLU A 528 17.87 31.22 7.59
N THR A 529 17.35 32.38 7.95
CA THR A 529 15.90 32.55 8.20
C THR A 529 15.26 33.01 6.90
N ILE A 530 14.52 32.10 6.25
CA ILE A 530 13.92 32.37 4.93
C ILE A 530 12.56 33.07 5.05
N ALA A 531 11.89 32.92 6.19
CA ALA A 531 10.62 33.59 6.47
C ALA A 531 10.40 33.79 7.97
N THR A 532 9.60 34.80 8.31
CA THR A 532 9.04 35.00 9.65
C THR A 532 7.57 35.34 9.48
N THR A 533 6.71 34.50 10.04
CA THR A 533 5.27 34.56 9.82
C THR A 533 4.58 35.19 11.04
N GLY A 534 3.30 35.55 10.91
CA GLY A 534 2.56 36.22 11.99
C GLY A 534 2.10 35.29 13.11
N GLY A 535 2.20 33.97 12.93
CA GLY A 535 1.64 32.97 13.84
C GLY A 535 2.56 31.78 14.04
N GLU A 536 2.36 31.08 15.15
CA GLU A 536 3.14 29.92 15.54
C GLU A 536 3.07 28.82 14.47
N LEU A 537 4.24 28.31 14.05
CA LEU A 537 4.35 27.18 13.12
C LEU A 537 4.55 25.87 13.91
N VAL A 538 3.77 24.86 13.59
CA VAL A 538 3.62 23.62 14.37
C VAL A 538 4.34 22.43 13.74
N GLN A 539 4.33 22.31 12.41
CA GLN A 539 5.00 21.24 11.69
C GLN A 539 5.57 21.72 10.35
N VAL A 540 6.66 21.09 9.90
CA VAL A 540 7.25 21.31 8.58
C VAL A 540 7.49 19.98 7.88
N ALA A 541 7.33 19.96 6.56
CA ALA A 541 7.71 18.86 5.67
C ALA A 541 8.45 19.42 4.45
N VAL A 542 9.34 18.62 3.89
CA VAL A 542 10.14 18.96 2.70
C VAL A 542 9.92 17.87 1.65
N GLY A 543 9.86 18.28 0.39
CA GLY A 543 9.90 17.35 -0.73
C GLY A 543 9.48 18.02 -2.04
N ASN A 544 9.79 17.36 -3.14
CA ASN A 544 9.51 17.89 -4.46
C ASN A 544 7.99 17.94 -4.74
N LEU A 545 7.43 19.14 -4.71
CA LEU A 545 6.04 19.49 -5.02
C LEU A 545 5.94 20.26 -6.34
N TYR A 546 6.97 21.01 -6.71
CA TYR A 546 6.99 21.87 -7.88
C TYR A 546 8.12 21.53 -8.83
N GLY A 547 7.97 20.40 -9.52
CA GLY A 547 9.05 19.76 -10.29
C GLY A 547 9.72 20.54 -11.41
N SER A 548 9.22 21.70 -11.78
CA SER A 548 9.88 22.61 -12.72
C SER A 548 10.82 23.60 -12.06
N HIS A 549 10.94 23.60 -10.72
CA HIS A 549 11.76 24.52 -9.95
C HIS A 549 12.94 23.80 -9.29
N PRO A 550 14.04 24.53 -9.01
CA PRO A 550 15.21 23.97 -8.36
C PRO A 550 14.93 23.63 -6.90
N GLY A 551 15.28 22.40 -6.51
CA GLY A 551 15.23 21.91 -5.14
C GLY A 551 13.85 21.39 -4.73
N ASP A 552 13.79 20.91 -3.49
CA ASP A 552 12.58 20.51 -2.80
C ASP A 552 11.86 21.72 -2.20
N GLU A 553 10.53 21.63 -2.15
CA GLU A 553 9.70 22.67 -1.53
C GLU A 553 9.53 22.43 -0.04
N ILE A 554 9.41 23.54 0.70
CA ILE A 554 9.18 23.56 2.13
C ILE A 554 7.70 23.82 2.39
N VAL A 555 7.00 22.93 3.08
CA VAL A 555 5.62 23.14 3.54
C VAL A 555 5.60 23.28 5.06
N ALA A 556 5.37 24.49 5.55
CA ALA A 556 5.22 24.81 6.96
C ALA A 556 3.76 25.06 7.33
N VAL A 557 3.28 24.45 8.40
CA VAL A 557 1.88 24.53 8.83
C VAL A 557 1.75 25.00 10.29
N GLY A 558 0.69 25.72 10.60
CA GLY A 558 0.44 26.24 11.95
C GLY A 558 -0.71 27.23 11.99
N MET A 559 -0.55 28.32 12.75
CA MET A 559 -1.47 29.45 12.80
C MET A 559 -1.10 30.51 11.78
N ALA A 560 -2.11 31.21 11.25
CA ALA A 560 -1.90 32.39 10.42
C ALA A 560 -1.32 33.55 11.24
N GLU A 561 -1.89 33.75 12.44
CA GLU A 561 -1.50 34.77 13.41
C GLU A 561 -1.65 34.22 14.84
N GLY A 562 -0.77 34.66 15.73
CA GLY A 562 -0.84 34.32 17.15
C GLY A 562 -0.40 32.88 17.49
N PRO A 563 -0.48 32.48 18.77
CA PRO A 563 -0.04 31.18 19.23
C PRO A 563 -1.02 30.06 18.87
N ALA A 564 -0.51 28.83 18.69
CA ALA A 564 -1.31 27.65 18.35
C ALA A 564 -2.28 27.21 19.46
N SER A 565 -2.14 27.76 20.67
CA SER A 565 -3.10 27.54 21.77
C SER A 565 -4.38 28.38 21.66
N GLU A 566 -4.44 29.33 20.72
CA GLU A 566 -5.60 30.19 20.50
C GLU A 566 -6.41 29.73 19.28
N SER A 567 -7.71 30.05 19.28
CA SER A 567 -8.58 29.81 18.14
C SER A 567 -8.35 30.89 17.07
N GLY A 568 -8.21 30.49 15.81
CA GLY A 568 -8.02 31.41 14.70
C GLY A 568 -7.79 30.68 13.40
N LEU A 569 -7.48 31.44 12.34
CA LEU A 569 -7.12 30.86 11.05
C LEU A 569 -5.82 30.08 11.19
N GLY A 570 -5.79 28.87 10.66
CA GLY A 570 -4.56 28.15 10.41
C GLY A 570 -3.84 28.69 9.18
N ALA A 571 -2.64 28.18 8.95
CA ALA A 571 -1.85 28.47 7.77
C ALA A 571 -1.18 27.20 7.24
N ILE A 572 -1.16 27.08 5.92
CA ILE A 572 -0.29 26.19 5.15
C ILE A 572 0.53 27.11 4.26
N ARG A 573 1.83 27.21 4.53
CA ARG A 573 2.76 28.07 3.80
C ARG A 573 3.76 27.21 3.07
N THR A 574 3.81 27.35 1.77
CA THR A 574 4.75 26.63 0.91
C THR A 574 5.77 27.60 0.35
N PHE A 575 7.04 27.29 0.57
CA PHE A 575 8.18 28.04 0.06
C PHE A 575 8.85 27.20 -1.02
N TYR A 576 9.08 27.83 -2.16
CA TYR A 576 9.80 27.23 -3.27
C TYR A 576 10.85 28.23 -3.76
N ARG A 577 11.90 27.70 -4.37
CA ARG A 577 13.00 28.53 -4.85
C ARG A 577 12.80 28.87 -6.33
N GLU A 578 12.85 30.16 -6.63
CA GLU A 578 12.84 30.63 -8.00
C GLU A 578 14.18 30.29 -8.69
N HIS A 579 14.18 30.25 -10.02
CA HIS A 579 15.41 30.04 -10.79
C HIS A 579 16.47 31.15 -10.57
N SER A 580 16.04 32.32 -10.08
CA SER A 580 16.93 33.41 -9.63
C SER A 580 17.67 33.11 -8.33
N GLY A 581 17.23 32.08 -7.58
CA GLY A 581 17.71 31.73 -6.25
C GLY A 581 16.92 32.38 -5.11
N GLU A 582 15.94 33.25 -5.39
CA GLU A 582 15.07 33.88 -4.39
C GLU A 582 13.98 32.94 -3.89
N TRP A 583 13.58 33.10 -2.63
CA TRP A 583 12.46 32.37 -2.04
C TRP A 583 11.13 33.03 -2.38
N THR A 584 10.16 32.23 -2.82
CA THR A 584 8.78 32.67 -2.98
C THR A 584 7.86 31.88 -2.06
N GLU A 585 6.94 32.58 -1.40
CA GLU A 585 5.92 32.01 -0.54
C GLU A 585 4.55 31.98 -1.21
N ILE A 586 3.84 30.88 -1.03
CA ILE A 586 2.41 30.76 -1.28
C ILE A 586 1.73 30.26 -0.01
N ALA A 587 0.62 30.88 0.39
CA ALA A 587 -0.09 30.52 1.61
C ALA A 587 -1.57 30.19 1.36
N TYR A 588 -2.07 29.20 2.07
CA TYR A 588 -3.49 28.87 2.20
C TYR A 588 -3.91 28.93 3.67
N LEU A 589 -5.01 29.64 3.97
CA LEU A 589 -5.44 29.93 5.34
C LEU A 589 -6.74 29.20 5.68
N PRO A 590 -6.69 27.95 6.19
CA PRO A 590 -7.88 27.27 6.66
C PRO A 590 -8.46 27.90 7.94
N PRO A 591 -9.76 27.73 8.24
CA PRO A 591 -10.42 28.38 9.37
C PRO A 591 -10.00 27.91 10.77
N THR A 592 -9.13 26.91 10.87
CA THR A 592 -8.62 26.40 12.15
C THR A 592 -7.14 26.05 12.03
N LEU A 593 -6.46 25.94 13.16
CA LEU A 593 -5.08 25.47 13.26
C LEU A 593 -4.82 24.25 12.37
N VAL A 594 -3.72 24.28 11.63
CA VAL A 594 -3.18 23.12 10.92
C VAL A 594 -2.08 22.50 11.77
N GLU A 595 -2.25 21.23 12.11
CA GLU A 595 -1.49 20.58 13.16
C GLU A 595 -0.40 19.66 12.64
N THR A 596 -0.62 19.07 11.46
CA THR A 596 0.31 18.11 10.88
C THR A 596 0.41 18.27 9.37
N VAL A 597 1.55 17.92 8.80
CA VAL A 597 1.78 17.91 7.36
C VAL A 597 2.79 16.83 6.95
N ALA A 598 2.61 16.25 5.78
CA ALA A 598 3.58 15.37 5.12
C ALA A 598 3.55 15.56 3.60
N VAL A 599 4.68 15.35 2.93
CA VAL A 599 4.83 15.51 1.47
C VAL A 599 5.05 14.13 0.83
N ASP A 600 4.34 13.86 -0.28
CA ASP A 600 4.54 12.70 -1.14
C ASP A 600 4.87 13.14 -2.57
N SER A 601 6.14 13.02 -2.92
CA SER A 601 6.70 13.41 -4.22
C SER A 601 6.57 12.34 -5.31
N ARG A 602 5.99 11.17 -5.02
CA ARG A 602 5.98 10.03 -5.95
C ARG A 602 4.84 10.08 -6.97
N MET A 603 3.75 10.76 -6.64
CA MET A 603 2.65 10.97 -7.57
C MET A 603 3.03 11.99 -8.66
N ALA A 604 2.46 11.83 -9.85
CA ALA A 604 2.66 12.78 -10.95
C ALA A 604 2.26 14.22 -10.58
N THR A 605 1.24 14.38 -9.73
CA THR A 605 0.78 15.70 -9.23
C THR A 605 1.62 16.24 -8.08
N ARG A 606 2.41 15.40 -7.39
CA ARG A 606 3.24 15.72 -6.21
C ARG A 606 2.47 16.48 -5.13
N THR A 607 2.13 15.81 -4.04
CA THR A 607 1.07 16.31 -3.15
C THR A 607 1.49 16.23 -1.69
N PHE A 608 1.07 17.19 -0.89
CA PHE A 608 1.16 17.10 0.56
C PHE A 608 -0.21 16.82 1.16
N LEU A 609 -0.24 16.21 2.35
CA LEU A 609 -1.41 16.05 3.20
C LEU A 609 -1.20 16.85 4.48
N ALA A 610 -2.12 17.76 4.79
CA ALA A 610 -2.16 18.53 6.01
C ALA A 610 -3.45 18.27 6.79
N THR A 611 -3.40 18.21 8.13
CA THR A 611 -4.60 17.97 8.96
C THR A 611 -4.82 19.11 9.94
N CYS A 612 -6.07 19.49 10.11
CA CYS A 612 -6.52 20.59 10.96
C CYS A 612 -7.02 20.08 12.31
N SER A 613 -7.00 20.96 13.31
CA SER A 613 -7.47 20.68 14.67
C SER A 613 -8.94 20.31 14.77
N ASP A 614 -9.76 20.75 13.81
CA ASP A 614 -11.17 20.40 13.69
C ASP A 614 -11.42 19.08 12.91
N GLY A 615 -10.35 18.32 12.62
CA GLY A 615 -10.42 17.02 11.97
C GLY A 615 -10.44 17.07 10.45
N ARG A 616 -10.47 18.27 9.82
CA ARG A 616 -10.34 18.36 8.37
C ARG A 616 -8.96 17.94 7.91
N ALA A 617 -8.89 17.20 6.82
CA ALA A 617 -7.65 17.01 6.10
C ALA A 617 -7.69 17.80 4.79
N LEU A 618 -6.53 18.23 4.35
CA LEU A 618 -6.33 19.09 3.21
C LEU A 618 -5.17 18.50 2.41
N THR A 619 -5.39 18.19 1.15
CA THR A 619 -4.32 17.85 0.22
C THR A 619 -4.06 19.02 -0.70
N GLY A 620 -2.79 19.30 -0.99
CA GLY A 620 -2.45 20.37 -1.92
C GLY A 620 -1.28 20.03 -2.84
N PHE A 621 -1.29 20.63 -4.02
CA PHE A 621 -0.20 20.58 -4.99
C PHE A 621 0.00 21.95 -5.65
N ILE A 622 1.16 22.13 -6.26
CA ILE A 622 1.49 23.35 -6.99
C ILE A 622 1.31 23.10 -8.48
N ASP A 623 0.43 23.89 -9.12
CA ASP A 623 0.27 23.88 -10.56
C ASP A 623 1.08 25.04 -11.20
N GLY A 624 1.95 24.68 -12.15
CA GLY A 624 2.75 25.61 -12.95
C GLY A 624 2.46 25.56 -14.45
N ALA A 625 1.40 24.88 -14.88
CA ALA A 625 1.02 24.75 -16.29
C ALA A 625 0.49 26.08 -16.85
N GLY A 626 1.38 27.01 -17.19
CA GLY A 626 0.98 28.24 -17.90
C GLY A 626 1.99 29.37 -18.04
N GLY A 627 3.24 29.26 -17.57
CA GLY A 627 4.20 30.37 -17.63
C GLY A 627 3.77 31.60 -16.80
N GLY A 628 2.85 31.41 -15.85
CA GLY A 628 2.40 32.40 -14.86
C GLY A 628 2.78 31.99 -13.43
N LYS A 629 2.46 32.86 -12.45
CA LYS A 629 2.71 32.62 -11.01
C LYS A 629 2.14 31.27 -10.56
N ALA A 630 2.90 30.53 -9.76
CA ALA A 630 2.48 29.26 -9.19
C ALA A 630 1.16 29.38 -8.44
N VAL A 631 0.24 28.44 -8.70
CA VAL A 631 -1.09 28.41 -8.09
C VAL A 631 -1.21 27.20 -7.17
N PHE A 632 -1.63 27.47 -5.93
CA PHE A 632 -1.91 26.43 -4.96
C PHE A 632 -3.28 25.83 -5.21
N GLN A 633 -3.32 24.54 -5.55
CA GLN A 633 -4.56 23.80 -5.68
C GLN A 633 -4.79 23.02 -4.40
N MET A 634 -5.84 23.39 -3.67
CA MET A 634 -6.21 22.78 -2.40
C MET A 634 -7.48 21.97 -2.55
N ARG A 635 -7.50 20.81 -1.90
CA ARG A 635 -8.66 19.95 -1.80
C ARG A 635 -8.86 19.53 -0.36
N VAL A 636 -10.10 19.59 0.10
CA VAL A 636 -10.49 18.99 1.38
C VAL A 636 -10.55 17.49 1.20
N GLN A 637 -9.81 16.77 2.03
CA GLN A 637 -9.77 15.31 2.05
C GLN A 637 -10.64 14.78 3.17
N SER A 638 -11.51 13.84 2.85
CA SER A 638 -12.16 13.02 3.88
C SER A 638 -11.22 11.87 4.21
N LEU A 639 -10.65 11.88 5.42
CA LEU A 639 -9.86 10.75 5.89
C LEU A 639 -10.81 9.66 6.41
N PRO A 640 -10.64 8.39 6.01
CA PRO A 640 -11.43 7.28 6.55
C PRO A 640 -10.95 6.88 7.96
N MET A 641 -10.73 7.86 8.81
CA MET A 641 -10.28 7.77 10.19
C MET A 641 -11.14 8.69 11.04
N GLU A 642 -11.72 8.16 12.11
CA GLU A 642 -12.42 8.96 13.11
C GLU A 642 -11.42 9.58 14.09
N GLY A 643 -11.78 10.73 14.67
CA GLY A 643 -10.97 11.42 15.67
C GLY A 643 -9.94 12.38 15.08
N ARG A 644 -9.42 13.26 15.93
CA ARG A 644 -8.43 14.27 15.57
C ARG A 644 -7.11 13.61 15.21
N ILE A 645 -6.62 13.85 14.00
CA ILE A 645 -5.30 13.38 13.56
C ILE A 645 -4.22 14.16 14.32
N ALA A 646 -3.44 13.45 15.10
CA ALA A 646 -2.41 14.00 15.98
C ALA A 646 -1.01 13.94 15.36
N ALA A 647 -0.79 13.08 14.36
CA ALA A 647 0.46 13.01 13.61
C ALA A 647 0.23 12.46 12.20
N THR A 648 1.02 12.95 11.24
CA THR A 648 1.03 12.50 9.83
C THR A 648 2.47 12.40 9.35
N THR A 649 2.77 11.41 8.51
CA THR A 649 4.04 11.25 7.78
C THR A 649 3.80 10.61 6.42
N VAL A 650 4.80 10.59 5.54
CA VAL A 650 4.74 9.83 4.28
C VAL A 650 4.88 8.33 4.60
N SER A 651 4.26 7.45 3.82
CA SER A 651 4.42 5.99 3.95
C SER A 651 4.85 5.39 2.62
N THR A 652 5.12 4.08 2.52
CA THR A 652 5.39 3.43 1.22
C THR A 652 4.25 3.55 0.21
N ASN A 653 3.00 3.75 0.68
CA ASN A 653 1.80 3.69 -0.15
C ASN A 653 1.11 5.05 -0.35
N GLY A 654 1.49 6.05 0.45
CA GLY A 654 0.94 7.39 0.42
C GLY A 654 1.35 8.10 1.70
N PHE A 655 0.42 8.18 2.66
CA PHE A 655 0.66 8.79 3.96
C PHE A 655 0.32 7.84 5.09
N PHE A 656 0.98 7.96 6.22
CA PHE A 656 0.51 7.37 7.46
C PHE A 656 -0.03 8.47 8.37
N VAL A 657 -1.20 8.25 8.95
CA VAL A 657 -1.82 9.15 9.93
C VAL A 657 -2.05 8.41 11.25
N ALA A 658 -1.97 9.12 12.37
CA ALA A 658 -2.34 8.59 13.68
C ALA A 658 -3.22 9.60 14.43
N ASN A 659 -4.32 9.11 15.00
CA ASN A 659 -5.21 9.91 15.84
C ASN A 659 -4.81 9.83 17.32
N GLY A 660 -5.34 10.77 18.11
CA GLY A 660 -5.15 10.78 19.57
C GLY A 660 -5.89 9.66 20.31
N ASP A 661 -6.70 8.86 19.63
CA ASP A 661 -7.50 7.78 20.21
C ASP A 661 -6.80 6.41 20.19
N GLY A 662 -5.57 6.38 19.65
CA GLY A 662 -4.73 5.18 19.61
C GLY A 662 -4.93 4.33 18.36
N LEU A 663 -5.39 4.95 17.28
CA LEU A 663 -5.51 4.34 15.96
C LEU A 663 -4.60 5.06 14.96
N GLY A 664 -3.77 4.28 14.28
CA GLY A 664 -3.02 4.68 13.09
C GLY A 664 -3.64 4.06 11.83
N ALA A 665 -3.45 4.72 10.70
CA ALA A 665 -3.76 4.15 9.40
C ALA A 665 -2.67 4.50 8.39
N ASP A 666 -2.25 3.48 7.64
CA ASP A 666 -1.56 3.67 6.38
C ASP A 666 -2.60 3.98 5.31
N LEU A 667 -2.44 5.13 4.68
CA LEU A 667 -3.30 5.68 3.65
C LEU A 667 -2.62 5.53 2.30
N ALA A 668 -3.34 4.99 1.34
CA ALA A 668 -2.92 4.95 -0.04
C ALA A 668 -3.81 5.85 -0.88
N TRP A 669 -3.23 6.41 -1.94
CA TRP A 669 -4.01 7.11 -2.94
C TRP A 669 -4.90 6.10 -3.69
N SER A 670 -6.21 6.26 -3.55
CA SER A 670 -7.20 5.59 -4.40
C SER A 670 -7.88 6.65 -5.26
N GLY A 671 -7.11 7.46 -5.97
CA GLY A 671 -7.73 8.74 -6.27
C GLY A 671 -6.85 9.92 -6.47
N THR A 672 -7.61 10.99 -6.53
CA THR A 672 -7.36 12.22 -5.78
C THR A 672 -7.67 12.11 -4.27
N ASP A 673 -8.18 10.96 -3.81
CA ASP A 673 -8.60 10.71 -2.43
C ASP A 673 -7.70 9.67 -1.75
N LEU A 674 -7.67 9.73 -0.42
CA LEU A 674 -6.87 8.86 0.43
C LEU A 674 -7.75 7.81 1.12
N GLU A 675 -7.42 6.54 0.93
CA GLU A 675 -8.11 5.41 1.56
C GLU A 675 -7.21 4.68 2.55
N VAL A 676 -7.82 4.15 3.62
CA VAL A 676 -7.13 3.32 4.60
C VAL A 676 -6.79 1.99 3.95
N ARG A 677 -5.50 1.76 3.74
CA ARG A 677 -4.97 0.47 3.34
C ARG A 677 -4.88 -0.48 4.52
N GLU A 678 -4.33 -0.01 5.63
CA GLU A 678 -4.12 -0.82 6.83
C GLU A 678 -4.23 0.03 8.08
N ARG A 679 -4.71 -0.56 9.18
CA ARG A 679 -4.84 0.11 10.48
C ARG A 679 -3.87 -0.50 11.48
N TYR A 680 -3.38 0.36 12.37
CA TYR A 680 -2.39 0.02 13.37
C TYR A 680 -2.85 0.53 14.74
N ALA A 681 -2.54 -0.21 15.79
CA ALA A 681 -2.69 0.31 17.14
C ALA A 681 -1.55 1.30 17.41
N THR A 682 -1.90 2.52 17.84
CA THR A 682 -0.94 3.54 18.24
C THR A 682 -1.17 3.93 19.70
N PRO A 683 -0.19 4.51 20.41
CA PRO A 683 -0.45 5.13 21.69
C PRO A 683 -1.37 6.34 21.52
N LYS A 684 -2.33 6.52 22.42
CA LYS A 684 -3.16 7.74 22.50
C LYS A 684 -2.34 9.02 22.66
N SER A 685 -1.15 8.89 23.23
CA SER A 685 -0.17 9.95 23.41
C SER A 685 0.64 10.29 22.15
N VAL A 686 0.34 9.72 20.97
CA VAL A 686 1.09 10.00 19.73
C VAL A 686 1.25 11.50 19.48
N ARG A 687 2.46 11.91 19.10
CA ARG A 687 2.81 13.32 18.85
C ARG A 687 3.51 13.54 17.51
N ARG A 688 4.43 12.65 17.14
CA ARG A 688 5.17 12.73 15.88
C ARG A 688 5.31 11.36 15.25
N LEU A 689 5.41 11.37 13.93
CA LEU A 689 5.68 10.22 13.11
C LEU A 689 6.80 10.57 12.14
N ALA A 690 7.70 9.62 11.91
CA ALA A 690 8.69 9.68 10.87
C ALA A 690 8.73 8.33 10.17
N PHE A 691 8.91 8.33 8.86
CA PHE A 691 8.97 7.12 8.07
C PHE A 691 10.27 7.11 7.28
N ASP A 692 10.94 5.97 7.30
CA ASP A 692 12.06 5.67 6.42
C ASP A 692 11.81 4.31 5.75
N PRO A 693 12.04 4.15 4.44
CA PRO A 693 11.82 2.87 3.75
C PRO A 693 12.67 1.70 4.27
N CYS A 694 13.82 1.97 4.89
CA CYS A 694 14.76 0.98 5.41
C CYS A 694 14.53 0.67 6.90
N VAL A 695 14.13 1.66 7.70
CA VAL A 695 13.93 1.57 9.15
C VAL A 695 12.47 1.31 9.51
N GLY A 696 11.53 1.85 8.74
CA GLY A 696 10.10 1.74 8.95
C GLY A 696 9.48 2.98 9.61
N LEU A 697 8.30 2.80 10.21
CA LEU A 697 7.55 3.89 10.85
C LEU A 697 8.01 4.07 12.30
N LEU A 698 8.61 5.21 12.62
CA LEU A 698 8.94 5.65 13.97
C LEU A 698 7.83 6.56 14.51
N LEU A 699 7.38 6.27 15.73
CA LEU A 699 6.42 7.06 16.48
C LEU A 699 7.08 7.63 17.73
N ALA A 700 6.90 8.92 17.93
CA ALA A 700 7.20 9.58 19.20
C ALA A 700 5.91 10.01 19.88
N ASP A 701 5.81 9.76 21.17
CA ASP A 701 4.67 10.14 21.97
C ASP A 701 4.96 11.35 22.88
N ARG A 702 3.92 11.91 23.51
CA ARG A 702 4.02 13.07 24.41
C ARG A 702 4.86 12.80 25.66
N SER A 703 5.16 11.55 26.00
CA SER A 703 6.01 11.19 27.13
C SER A 703 7.50 11.09 26.76
N GLY A 704 7.85 11.30 25.49
CA GLY A 704 9.19 11.09 24.96
C GLY A 704 9.50 9.62 24.71
N GLU A 705 8.48 8.77 24.59
CA GLU A 705 8.66 7.36 24.24
C GLU A 705 8.70 7.21 22.72
N LEU A 706 9.74 6.53 22.24
CA LEU A 706 9.97 6.17 20.85
C LEU A 706 9.56 4.72 20.61
N ARG A 707 8.73 4.49 19.60
CA ARG A 707 8.20 3.18 19.20
C ARG A 707 8.31 2.99 17.69
N LEU A 708 8.73 1.82 17.23
CA LEU A 708 8.70 1.47 15.80
C LEU A 708 7.43 0.67 15.49
N ILE A 709 6.69 1.02 14.43
CA ILE A 709 5.30 0.55 14.18
C ILE A 709 5.17 -0.43 13.01
N SER A 710 6.14 -0.53 12.08
CA SER A 710 6.10 -1.55 11.00
C SER A 710 7.48 -1.72 10.32
N PHE A 711 8.10 -2.90 10.15
CA PHE A 711 7.65 -4.33 10.10
C PHE A 711 8.54 -5.28 10.95
N PRO A 712 8.26 -6.59 11.09
CA PRO A 712 7.30 -7.34 11.94
C PRO A 712 7.80 -7.48 13.41
N PHE A 713 8.66 -6.57 13.89
CA PHE A 713 8.99 -6.47 15.31
C PHE A 713 8.37 -5.23 15.89
N GLY A 714 7.44 -5.43 16.81
CA GLY A 714 7.33 -4.50 17.92
C GLY A 714 8.70 -4.42 18.59
N SER A 715 9.30 -3.24 18.62
CA SER A 715 10.47 -2.99 19.43
C SER A 715 10.05 -2.59 20.84
N SER A 716 10.88 -2.91 21.83
CA SER A 716 10.71 -2.40 23.18
C SER A 716 10.82 -0.87 23.13
N PRO A 717 9.86 -0.13 23.72
CA PRO A 717 9.90 1.33 23.71
C PRO A 717 11.21 1.86 24.32
N LYS A 718 11.84 2.82 23.65
CA LYS A 718 13.00 3.56 24.18
C LYS A 718 12.55 4.94 24.64
N LYS A 719 13.11 5.47 25.73
CA LYS A 719 12.71 6.76 26.30
C LYS A 719 13.76 7.83 26.03
N SER A 720 13.38 8.92 25.37
CA SER A 720 14.27 10.07 25.11
C SER A 720 14.41 11.01 26.31
N GLY A 721 13.47 10.96 27.27
CA GLY A 721 13.42 11.89 28.40
C GLY A 721 12.34 12.96 28.19
N PRO A 722 12.62 14.10 27.51
CA PRO A 722 11.61 15.09 27.16
C PRO A 722 10.80 14.67 25.91
N PRO A 723 9.58 15.23 25.73
CA PRO A 723 8.79 15.01 24.53
C PRO A 723 9.54 15.53 23.30
N LEU A 724 9.74 14.67 22.30
CA LEU A 724 10.39 15.07 21.05
C LEU A 724 9.46 16.02 20.27
N ARG A 725 9.97 17.19 19.86
CA ARG A 725 9.21 18.14 19.03
C ARG A 725 9.43 17.91 17.54
N GLY A 726 10.57 17.33 17.14
CA GLY A 726 10.79 16.77 15.81
C GLY A 726 11.88 15.69 15.79
N ALA A 727 11.78 14.74 14.86
CA ALA A 727 12.80 13.71 14.62
C ALA A 727 12.82 13.32 13.14
N VAL A 728 14.00 13.27 12.52
CA VAL A 728 14.22 12.89 11.11
C VAL A 728 15.41 11.94 11.00
N LEU A 729 15.37 11.01 10.05
CA LEU A 729 16.44 10.06 9.71
C LEU A 729 16.90 10.36 8.27
N VAL A 730 18.08 10.97 8.08
CA VAL A 730 18.62 11.32 6.75
C VAL A 730 20.15 11.36 6.75
N ASP A 731 20.78 11.20 5.60
CA ASP A 731 22.20 11.42 5.32
C ASP A 731 22.48 12.91 4.97
N ILE A 732 22.95 13.73 5.93
CA ILE A 732 23.21 15.18 5.72
C ILE A 732 24.65 15.44 5.27
N ASP A 733 25.59 14.54 5.56
CA ASP A 733 26.98 14.64 5.14
C ASP A 733 27.27 13.63 4.01
N PRO A 734 27.24 14.05 2.73
CA PRO A 734 27.47 13.14 1.60
C PRO A 734 28.89 12.54 1.58
N GLU A 735 29.82 13.04 2.41
CA GLU A 735 31.16 12.50 2.56
C GLU A 735 31.28 11.47 3.71
N ALA A 736 30.24 11.32 4.55
CA ALA A 736 30.16 10.36 5.64
C ALA A 736 29.29 9.14 5.28
N TYR A 737 29.57 7.97 5.88
CA TYR A 737 28.84 6.73 5.60
C TYR A 737 27.84 6.43 6.74
N GLY A 738 26.54 6.66 6.54
CA GLY A 738 25.48 6.25 7.48
C GLY A 738 24.29 7.22 7.55
N ALA A 739 23.13 6.75 8.03
CA ALA A 739 21.98 7.62 8.28
C ALA A 739 22.17 8.40 9.59
N GLU A 740 22.03 9.72 9.54
CA GLU A 740 22.15 10.62 10.69
C GLU A 740 20.76 10.88 11.30
N ALA A 741 20.70 10.91 12.62
CA ALA A 741 19.45 11.14 13.35
C ALA A 741 19.44 12.55 13.94
N LEU A 742 18.46 13.35 13.56
CA LEU A 742 18.31 14.72 14.06
C LEU A 742 17.16 14.83 15.03
N HIS A 743 17.39 15.63 16.06
CA HIS A 743 16.42 15.89 17.11
C HIS A 743 16.23 17.40 17.27
N GLY A 744 14.98 17.86 17.12
CA GLY A 744 14.55 19.20 17.48
C GLY A 744 13.84 19.18 18.83
N GLY A 745 14.34 19.96 19.80
CA GLY A 745 13.83 20.09 21.16
C GLY A 745 13.57 21.53 21.55
#